data_AF-A0A9D6L6T8-F1
#
_entry.id   AF-A0A9D6L6T8-F1
#
_cell.length_a   1.000
_cell.length_b   1.000
_cell.length_c   1.000
_cell.angle_alpha   90.00
_cell.angle_beta   90.00
_cell.angle_gamma   90.00
#
_symmetry.space_group_name_H-M   'P 1'
#
loop_
_entity.id
_entity.type
_entity.pdbx_description
1 polymer ?
#
loop_
_entity_poly.entity_id
_entity_poly.type
_entity_poly.pdbx_seq_one_letter_code
_entity_poly.pdbx_strand_id
1 'polypeptide(L)'
;MRRRAACIALLLSYAVVCPAAPQSGEDVRWLEVRSPHFSVISNADERLVRGTAAQFEQFREVFLAAMPGMRVDSGTPLVILAVKDEKTLKSVLPESWERRSTARTGGFFLRGLGKNYVVLRLDAVGDTPYHIIYHEYAHNLMILNYGVVPIWLSEGLAEFFGHTVISAREAVVGVRSSSELALLRKTPLLPLETLFAVDYSSPYYGEENKTNIFYAQSWALTHFLMMSDQGARRSQIAEFLRLLEQDVPSADAAARVFGDLAVLARQLDAYIRQNAFSSLRVPPSRALGTGADDSSYAVREIPLAESLAIRADILLHNDRFAEARKLLGEALWLNPDLPLANESMGFLLFRQGDRAGAEKWFAAAAELDSLNALAHFYHALAMAREGEEIGDFEATEKHLRRAIQLNPDFAAAYSMLALAYATQDTRLEEALRLARHAVELEPGTLEHQLRVGSVLLRMERVEEARRIAQRVAAAAKSEEDRAAAAEFLEQIRKFQEFLAQKEKYEKQVAAEQKSLDERRLQRTAPPTNPPLPTPSRPLGTQPPSPGDVNVSVEGTILATACPGGNSLDLTIVAGGLSPRPVEQSGATFKLHSANYLNIEFYGAEWQPPKDFQPCKHLVGLRARVTYRVTLSQPVANEILSIEVKK
;
A
#
# COMPACT_ATOMS: atom_id res chain seq x y z
N MET A 1 81.16 -33.84 16.63
CA MET A 1 80.20 -34.23 17.69
C MET A 1 79.15 -33.13 17.87
N ARG A 2 77.93 -33.44 17.43
CA ARG A 2 76.58 -32.96 17.83
C ARG A 2 76.44 -31.51 18.36
N ARG A 3 76.01 -30.59 17.48
CA ARG A 3 75.17 -29.43 17.85
C ARG A 3 73.74 -29.94 18.08
N ARG A 4 73.24 -29.83 19.31
CA ARG A 4 71.85 -30.13 19.68
C ARG A 4 70.98 -28.92 19.33
N ALA A 5 70.01 -29.11 18.45
CA ALA A 5 68.91 -28.19 18.24
C ALA A 5 67.99 -28.23 19.45
N ALA A 6 67.72 -27.08 20.06
CA ALA A 6 66.69 -26.91 21.07
C ALA A 6 65.46 -26.29 20.37
N CYS A 7 64.35 -27.02 20.37
CA CYS A 7 63.04 -26.53 19.93
C CYS A 7 62.58 -25.43 20.90
N ILE A 8 62.41 -24.21 20.40
CA ILE A 8 61.64 -23.16 21.09
C ILE A 8 60.19 -23.33 20.67
N ALA A 9 59.34 -23.75 21.60
CA ALA A 9 57.90 -23.74 21.43
C ALA A 9 57.40 -22.29 21.46
N LEU A 10 56.97 -21.77 20.31
CA LEU A 10 56.24 -20.51 20.21
C LEU A 10 54.79 -20.75 20.67
N LEU A 11 54.48 -20.33 21.89
CA LEU A 11 53.11 -20.13 22.35
C LEU A 11 52.52 -18.93 21.59
N LEU A 12 51.78 -19.22 20.52
CA LEU A 12 50.87 -18.26 19.89
C LEU A 12 49.70 -18.02 20.86
N SER A 13 49.84 -16.99 21.70
CA SER A 13 48.69 -16.38 22.37
C SER A 13 47.81 -15.74 21.29
N TYR A 14 46.67 -16.37 21.00
CA TYR A 14 45.56 -15.67 20.37
C TYR A 14 45.13 -14.54 21.31
N ALA A 15 45.65 -13.35 21.08
CA ALA A 15 45.04 -12.14 21.62
C ALA A 15 43.64 -12.08 20.99
N VAL A 16 42.61 -12.36 21.80
CA VAL A 16 41.24 -11.96 21.49
C VAL A 16 41.30 -10.43 21.36
N VAL A 17 41.36 -9.95 20.12
CA VAL A 17 41.16 -8.55 19.82
C VAL A 17 39.70 -8.28 20.14
N CYS A 18 39.43 -7.79 21.35
CA CYS A 18 38.16 -7.13 21.61
C CYS A 18 38.06 -5.99 20.59
N PRO A 19 36.97 -5.89 19.79
CA PRO A 19 36.75 -4.70 19.00
C PRO A 19 36.72 -3.52 19.98
N ALA A 20 37.59 -2.53 19.73
CA ALA A 20 37.60 -1.31 20.50
C ALA A 20 36.20 -0.69 20.49
N ALA A 21 35.71 -0.25 21.66
CA ALA A 21 34.45 0.47 21.75
C ALA A 21 34.48 1.64 20.75
N PRO A 22 33.40 1.86 19.97
CA PRO A 22 33.34 3.00 19.09
C PRO A 22 33.54 4.29 19.90
N GLN A 23 34.57 5.07 19.56
CA GLN A 23 34.71 6.44 20.05
C GLN A 23 33.66 7.29 19.34
N SER A 24 32.44 7.36 19.88
CA SER A 24 31.49 8.41 19.53
C SER A 24 31.80 9.64 20.41
N GLY A 25 31.92 10.80 19.76
CA GLY A 25 32.35 12.06 20.37
C GLY A 25 31.42 12.54 21.48
N GLU A 26 31.98 13.40 22.36
CA GLU A 26 31.36 14.15 23.49
C GLU A 26 29.96 13.66 23.89
N ASP A 27 29.76 13.16 25.13
CA ASP A 27 28.45 12.81 25.71
C ASP A 27 27.35 13.84 25.37
N VAL A 28 26.72 13.72 24.20
CA VAL A 28 25.70 14.64 23.72
C VAL A 28 24.44 14.19 24.41
N ARG A 29 24.05 14.91 25.45
CA ARG A 29 22.80 14.67 26.16
C ARG A 29 21.62 14.87 25.23
N TRP A 30 20.79 13.84 25.09
CA TRP A 30 19.51 13.90 24.38
C TRP A 30 18.37 13.94 25.38
N LEU A 31 17.34 14.73 25.08
CA LEU A 31 16.14 14.83 25.88
C LEU A 31 14.89 14.74 25.00
N GLU A 32 13.80 14.25 25.60
CA GLU A 32 12.46 14.27 25.03
C GLU A 32 11.60 15.24 25.84
N VAL A 33 10.94 16.18 25.16
CA VAL A 33 9.83 16.96 25.70
C VAL A 33 8.54 16.40 25.11
N ARG A 34 7.58 16.05 25.97
CA ARG A 34 6.23 15.64 25.55
C ARG A 34 5.20 16.70 25.91
N SER A 35 4.56 17.25 24.89
CA SER A 35 3.35 18.05 24.98
C SER A 35 2.11 17.14 24.79
N PRO A 36 0.88 17.67 24.85
CA PRO A 36 -0.33 16.86 24.67
C PRO A 36 -0.37 16.04 23.37
N HIS A 37 0.12 16.58 22.25
CA HIS A 37 0.05 15.93 20.93
C HIS A 37 1.41 15.64 20.30
N PHE A 38 2.50 16.21 20.82
CA PHE A 38 3.82 16.09 20.19
C PHE A 38 4.90 15.58 21.14
N SER A 39 5.83 14.82 20.56
CA SER A 39 7.10 14.47 21.17
C SER A 39 8.23 15.16 20.40
N VAL A 40 9.03 15.95 21.11
CA VAL A 40 10.19 16.66 20.58
C VAL A 40 11.45 16.09 21.21
N ILE A 41 12.31 15.52 20.36
CA ILE A 41 13.59 14.94 20.72
C ILE A 41 14.70 15.88 20.29
N SER A 42 15.66 16.15 21.17
CA SER A 42 16.66 17.18 20.93
C SER A 42 17.94 16.97 21.72
N ASN A 43 19.04 17.51 21.19
CA ASN A 43 20.31 17.70 21.87
C ASN A 43 20.57 19.18 22.27
N ALA A 44 19.53 20.01 22.25
CA ALA A 44 19.60 21.41 22.63
C ALA A 44 19.15 21.64 24.09
N ASP A 45 19.26 22.88 24.56
CA ASP A 45 18.82 23.28 25.89
C ASP A 45 17.31 23.10 26.05
N GLU A 46 16.88 22.50 27.17
CA GLU A 46 15.49 22.14 27.47
C GLU A 46 14.47 23.26 27.14
N ARG A 47 14.80 24.52 27.47
CA ARG A 47 13.95 25.68 27.19
C ARG A 47 13.62 25.84 25.70
N LEU A 48 14.59 25.62 24.81
CA LEU A 48 14.36 25.69 23.36
C LEU A 48 13.47 24.54 22.89
N VAL A 49 13.67 23.35 23.47
CA VAL A 49 12.91 22.15 23.13
C VAL A 49 11.45 22.28 23.56
N ARG A 50 11.19 22.82 24.76
CA ARG A 50 9.83 23.17 25.23
C ARG A 50 9.16 24.21 24.33
N GLY A 51 9.90 25.25 23.97
CA GLY A 51 9.42 26.27 23.03
C GLY A 51 9.06 25.68 21.66
N THR A 52 9.83 24.69 21.18
CA THR A 52 9.51 23.97 19.94
C THR A 52 8.25 23.13 20.09
N ALA A 53 8.09 22.39 21.19
CA ALA A 53 6.85 21.65 21.45
C ALA A 53 5.62 22.58 21.47
N ALA A 54 5.72 23.71 22.18
CA ALA A 54 4.67 24.74 22.22
C ALA A 54 4.38 25.35 20.83
N GLN A 55 5.41 25.51 19.98
CA GLN A 55 5.26 26.01 18.62
C GLN A 55 4.44 25.04 17.74
N PHE A 56 4.66 23.73 17.86
CA PHE A 56 3.87 22.74 17.12
C PHE A 56 2.44 22.61 17.65
N GLU A 57 2.23 22.69 18.97
CA GLU A 57 0.88 22.80 19.55
C GLU A 57 0.14 24.04 19.03
N GLN A 58 0.82 25.19 18.98
CA GLN A 58 0.23 26.41 18.43
C GLN A 58 -0.08 26.29 16.94
N PHE A 59 0.79 25.63 16.17
CA PHE A 59 0.56 25.40 14.75
C PHE A 59 -0.62 24.45 14.51
N ARG A 60 -0.81 23.43 15.36
CA ARG A 60 -1.99 22.57 15.33
C ARG A 60 -3.27 23.38 15.55
N GLU A 61 -3.29 24.28 16.53
CA GLU A 61 -4.44 25.15 16.82
C GLU A 61 -4.78 26.12 15.67
N VAL A 62 -3.78 26.52 14.88
CA VAL A 62 -4.00 27.36 13.68
C VAL A 62 -4.99 26.71 12.71
N PHE A 63 -4.91 25.39 12.50
CA PHE A 63 -5.84 24.70 11.61
C PHE A 63 -7.25 24.66 12.17
N LEU A 64 -7.41 24.40 13.47
CA LEU A 64 -8.72 24.42 14.13
C LEU A 64 -9.38 25.80 14.07
N ALA A 65 -8.59 26.87 14.19
CA ALA A 65 -9.08 28.24 14.08
C ALA A 65 -9.40 28.65 12.64
N ALA A 66 -8.58 28.24 11.67
CA ALA A 66 -8.75 28.59 10.27
C ALA A 66 -9.86 27.79 9.57
N MET A 67 -9.98 26.50 9.91
CA MET A 67 -10.88 25.52 9.28
C MET A 67 -11.59 24.68 10.35
N PRO A 68 -12.65 25.22 10.97
CA PRO A 68 -13.43 24.50 11.98
C PRO A 68 -13.99 23.18 11.45
N GLY A 69 -13.82 22.10 12.21
CA GLY A 69 -14.26 20.75 11.83
C GLY A 69 -13.19 19.91 11.12
N MET A 70 -12.03 20.48 10.82
CA MET A 70 -10.89 19.72 10.31
C MET A 70 -10.33 18.79 11.39
N ARG A 71 -10.13 17.51 11.04
CA ARG A 71 -9.33 16.57 11.82
C ARG A 71 -7.88 17.02 11.78
N VAL A 72 -7.28 17.25 12.94
CA VAL A 72 -5.86 17.66 13.05
C VAL A 72 -4.99 16.58 13.69
N ASP A 73 -5.62 15.55 14.26
CA ASP A 73 -4.96 14.38 14.81
C ASP A 73 -5.15 13.21 13.84
N SER A 74 -4.05 12.79 13.20
CA SER A 74 -4.07 11.67 12.25
C SER A 74 -4.01 10.31 12.92
N GLY A 75 -3.74 10.26 14.23
CA GLY A 75 -3.35 9.04 14.95
C GLY A 75 -2.02 8.44 14.49
N THR A 76 -1.39 9.00 13.45
CA THR A 76 -0.03 8.67 13.03
C THR A 76 0.95 9.51 13.84
N PRO A 77 1.87 8.90 14.62
CA PRO A 77 2.84 9.65 15.41
C PRO A 77 3.69 10.57 14.54
N LEU A 78 3.84 11.83 14.96
CA LEU A 78 4.78 12.79 14.39
C LEU A 78 5.98 12.92 15.33
N VAL A 79 7.13 12.37 14.93
CA VAL A 79 8.36 12.46 15.70
C VAL A 79 9.15 13.69 15.27
N ILE A 80 9.39 14.62 16.19
CA ILE A 80 10.09 15.88 15.90
C ILE A 80 11.52 15.79 16.45
N LEU A 81 12.51 15.70 15.56
CA LEU A 81 13.92 15.80 15.89
C LEU A 81 14.37 17.26 15.73
N ALA A 82 14.36 18.01 16.83
CA ALA A 82 14.77 19.41 16.88
C ALA A 82 16.25 19.51 17.27
N VAL A 83 17.15 19.53 16.30
CA VAL A 83 18.59 19.56 16.57
C VAL A 83 19.09 20.96 16.86
N LYS A 84 20.12 21.05 17.71
CA LYS A 84 20.70 22.33 18.14
C LYS A 84 21.20 23.20 16.98
N ASP A 85 21.84 22.59 15.98
CA ASP A 85 22.55 23.32 14.93
C ASP A 85 22.64 22.60 13.58
N GLU A 86 23.12 23.32 12.56
CA GLU A 86 23.37 22.79 11.21
C GLU A 86 24.31 21.57 11.22
N LYS A 87 25.29 21.55 12.14
CA LYS A 87 26.28 20.47 12.23
C LYS A 87 25.61 19.16 12.65
N THR A 88 24.71 19.23 13.63
CA THR A 88 23.95 18.07 14.09
C THR A 88 22.95 17.64 13.00
N LEU A 89 22.29 18.59 12.34
CA LEU A 89 21.38 18.32 11.24
C LEU A 89 22.09 17.55 10.11
N LYS A 90 23.35 17.91 9.84
CA LYS A 90 24.21 17.24 8.84
C LYS A 90 24.39 15.74 9.06
N SER A 91 24.24 15.25 10.28
CA SER A 91 24.40 13.83 10.60
C SER A 91 23.20 12.95 10.27
N VAL A 92 22.07 13.54 9.86
CA VAL A 92 20.80 12.84 9.58
C VAL A 92 20.20 13.24 8.22
N LEU A 93 21.01 13.76 7.30
CA LEU A 93 20.54 14.41 6.07
C LEU A 93 20.14 13.48 4.93
N PRO A 94 19.21 13.94 4.06
CA PRO A 94 18.97 13.35 2.75
C PRO A 94 20.15 13.61 1.80
N GLU A 95 20.44 12.68 0.87
CA GLU A 95 21.46 12.86 -0.18
C GLU A 95 21.22 14.11 -1.06
N SER A 96 19.96 14.52 -1.22
CA SER A 96 19.58 15.69 -2.03
C SER A 96 20.16 17.01 -1.49
N TRP A 97 20.48 17.08 -0.18
CA TRP A 97 21.12 18.25 0.44
C TRP A 97 22.65 18.28 0.25
N GLU A 98 23.26 17.17 -0.17
CA GLU A 98 24.68 17.10 -0.51
C GLU A 98 24.96 17.71 -1.90
N ARG A 99 23.96 17.73 -2.78
CA ARG A 99 24.03 18.29 -4.13
C ARG A 99 23.54 19.75 -4.18
N ARG A 100 24.32 20.66 -3.61
CA ARG A 100 24.27 22.14 -3.83
C ARG A 100 22.86 22.74 -4.03
N SER A 101 22.11 22.90 -2.94
CA SER A 101 21.15 24.00 -2.81
C SER A 101 21.81 25.14 -2.03
N THR A 102 21.72 26.37 -2.53
CA THR A 102 22.19 27.58 -1.83
C THR A 102 21.27 28.00 -0.69
N ALA A 103 20.04 27.45 -0.63
CA ALA A 103 19.08 27.73 0.42
C ALA A 103 19.29 26.75 1.59
N ARG A 104 19.87 27.25 2.69
CA ARG A 104 19.96 26.52 3.96
C ARG A 104 18.56 26.50 4.58
N THR A 105 17.82 25.40 4.42
CA THR A 105 16.49 25.25 5.03
C THR A 105 16.58 25.10 6.55
N GLY A 106 15.52 25.49 7.27
CA GLY A 106 15.43 25.28 8.71
C GLY A 106 15.12 23.82 9.09
N GLY A 107 14.82 22.95 8.13
CA GLY A 107 14.50 21.55 8.34
C GLY A 107 13.80 20.92 7.14
N PHE A 108 13.30 19.71 7.34
CA PHE A 108 12.54 18.94 6.37
C PHE A 108 11.49 18.04 7.05
N PHE A 109 10.53 17.59 6.26
CA PHE A 109 9.47 16.66 6.67
C PHE A 109 9.66 15.34 5.91
N LEU A 110 9.68 14.21 6.62
CA LEU A 110 9.68 12.88 6.01
C LEU A 110 8.37 12.19 6.30
N ARG A 111 7.73 11.71 5.24
CA ARG A 111 6.52 10.88 5.35
C ARG A 111 6.94 9.42 5.45
N GLY A 112 6.35 8.72 6.40
CA GLY A 112 6.52 7.28 6.56
C GLY A 112 5.17 6.61 6.71
N LEU A 113 5.14 5.30 6.51
CA LEU A 113 3.94 4.51 6.69
C LEU A 113 3.62 4.41 8.19
N GLY A 114 2.50 4.97 8.62
CA GLY A 114 2.10 4.93 10.04
C GLY A 114 3.00 5.68 11.01
N LYS A 115 3.97 6.46 10.51
CA LYS A 115 4.84 7.34 11.32
C LYS A 115 5.45 8.44 10.44
N ASN A 116 5.38 9.69 10.88
CA ASN A 116 5.96 10.83 10.18
C ASN A 116 7.10 11.45 11.00
N TYR A 117 8.01 12.13 10.32
CA TYR A 117 9.15 12.80 10.97
C TYR A 117 9.26 14.24 10.55
N VAL A 118 9.58 15.09 11.52
CA VAL A 118 10.11 16.42 11.27
C VAL A 118 11.52 16.44 11.79
N VAL A 119 12.44 16.94 10.97
CA VAL A 119 13.82 17.20 11.41
C VAL A 119 14.11 18.67 11.17
N LEU A 120 14.44 19.41 12.22
CA LEU A 120 14.66 20.85 12.14
C LEU A 120 15.87 21.28 12.95
N ARG A 121 16.49 22.39 12.55
CA ARG A 121 17.55 23.06 13.31
C ARG A 121 17.01 24.25 14.08
N LEU A 122 17.44 24.42 15.31
CA LEU A 122 16.99 25.50 16.21
C LEU A 122 17.70 26.83 15.97
N ASP A 123 18.86 26.82 15.29
CA ASP A 123 19.61 27.99 14.86
C ASP A 123 19.28 28.40 13.41
N ALA A 124 18.07 28.09 12.93
CA ALA A 124 17.57 28.56 11.64
C ALA A 124 17.30 30.07 11.68
N VAL A 125 17.56 30.76 10.57
CA VAL A 125 17.39 32.22 10.44
C VAL A 125 16.38 32.57 9.35
N GLY A 126 15.73 33.71 9.49
CA GLY A 126 14.71 34.22 8.55
C GLY A 126 13.35 34.40 9.21
N ASP A 127 12.41 34.99 8.47
CA ASP A 127 11.06 35.29 8.99
C ASP A 127 10.19 34.04 9.10
N THR A 128 10.37 33.08 8.18
CA THR A 128 9.63 31.81 8.12
C THR A 128 10.58 30.62 7.93
N PRO A 129 11.49 30.35 8.89
CA PRO A 129 12.55 29.34 8.73
C PRO A 129 12.02 27.91 8.59
N TYR A 130 10.79 27.66 9.04
CA TYR A 130 10.12 26.36 9.03
C TYR A 130 9.00 26.26 7.99
N HIS A 131 8.97 27.15 6.99
CA HIS A 131 7.95 27.16 5.93
C HIS A 131 7.73 25.77 5.31
N ILE A 132 8.80 25.09 4.92
CA ILE A 132 8.73 23.75 4.31
C ILE A 132 8.05 22.75 5.24
N ILE A 133 8.35 22.80 6.54
CA ILE A 133 7.78 21.88 7.53
C ILE A 133 6.28 22.11 7.65
N TYR A 134 5.86 23.37 7.73
CA TYR A 134 4.45 23.76 7.82
C TYR A 134 3.66 23.47 6.55
N HIS A 135 4.29 23.67 5.40
CA HIS A 135 3.75 23.33 4.08
C HIS A 135 3.47 21.83 3.99
N GLU A 136 4.45 20.98 4.33
CA GLU A 136 4.29 19.52 4.31
C GLU A 136 3.30 19.01 5.37
N TYR A 137 3.29 19.63 6.55
CA TYR A 137 2.29 19.34 7.59
C TYR A 137 0.88 19.64 7.09
N ALA A 138 0.67 20.75 6.38
CA ALA A 138 -0.62 21.09 5.80
C ALA A 138 -1.08 20.04 4.78
N HIS A 139 -0.20 19.55 3.90
CA HIS A 139 -0.52 18.46 2.98
C HIS A 139 -0.93 17.18 3.71
N ASN A 140 -0.27 16.84 4.82
CA ASN A 140 -0.65 15.68 5.62
C ASN A 140 -2.05 15.83 6.21
N LEU A 141 -2.40 17.02 6.71
CA LEU A 141 -3.77 17.26 7.17
C LEU A 141 -4.79 17.24 6.04
N MET A 142 -4.43 17.65 4.82
CA MET A 142 -5.33 17.52 3.67
C MET A 142 -5.62 16.04 3.34
N ILE A 143 -4.60 15.17 3.37
CA ILE A 143 -4.78 13.72 3.17
C ILE A 143 -5.73 13.12 4.22
N LEU A 144 -5.62 13.57 5.46
CA LEU A 144 -6.44 13.14 6.59
C LEU A 144 -7.92 13.54 6.45
N ASN A 145 -8.23 14.60 5.70
CA ASN A 145 -9.55 15.21 5.69
C ASN A 145 -10.29 15.11 4.35
N TYR A 146 -9.58 14.99 3.24
CA TYR A 146 -10.16 15.14 1.90
C TYR A 146 -9.69 14.03 0.96
N GLY A 147 -10.61 13.49 0.15
CA GLY A 147 -10.31 12.43 -0.80
C GLY A 147 -9.49 12.89 -2.01
N VAL A 148 -10.03 13.85 -2.76
CA VAL A 148 -9.37 14.43 -3.93
C VAL A 148 -9.33 15.94 -3.77
N VAL A 149 -8.13 16.50 -3.67
CA VAL A 149 -7.90 17.94 -3.62
C VAL A 149 -7.17 18.34 -4.90
N PRO A 150 -7.71 19.26 -5.72
CA PRO A 150 -7.05 19.68 -6.94
C PRO A 150 -5.76 20.45 -6.60
N ILE A 151 -4.77 20.36 -7.49
CA ILE A 151 -3.40 20.82 -7.21
C ILE A 151 -3.38 22.28 -6.78
N TRP A 152 -4.12 23.17 -7.45
CA TRP A 152 -4.15 24.60 -7.11
C TRP A 152 -4.59 24.83 -5.65
N LEU A 153 -5.55 24.05 -5.15
CA LEU A 153 -6.05 24.20 -3.79
C LEU A 153 -5.12 23.54 -2.79
N SER A 154 -4.56 22.37 -3.15
CA SER A 154 -3.57 21.65 -2.33
C SER A 154 -2.34 22.53 -2.09
N GLU A 155 -1.69 23.01 -3.15
CA GLU A 155 -0.52 23.88 -3.04
C GLU A 155 -0.89 25.25 -2.46
N GLY A 156 -2.04 25.81 -2.84
CA GLY A 156 -2.50 27.08 -2.31
C GLY A 156 -2.73 27.08 -0.80
N LEU A 157 -3.32 26.01 -0.25
CA LEU A 157 -3.48 25.83 1.20
C LEU A 157 -2.14 25.55 1.88
N ALA A 158 -1.29 24.70 1.28
CA ALA A 158 0.04 24.41 1.82
C ALA A 158 0.91 25.67 1.90
N GLU A 159 0.89 26.53 0.89
CA GLU A 159 1.58 27.83 0.91
C GLU A 159 0.94 28.81 1.90
N PHE A 160 -0.39 28.84 2.00
CA PHE A 160 -1.11 29.72 2.92
C PHE A 160 -0.76 29.42 4.39
N PHE A 161 -0.73 28.14 4.77
CA PHE A 161 -0.32 27.71 6.11
C PHE A 161 1.20 27.68 6.29
N GLY A 162 1.95 27.37 5.23
CA GLY A 162 3.42 27.33 5.23
C GLY A 162 4.06 28.63 5.68
N HIS A 163 3.46 29.77 5.31
CA HIS A 163 3.92 31.09 5.73
C HIS A 163 3.51 31.51 7.15
N THR A 164 2.98 30.60 7.98
CA THR A 164 2.59 30.93 9.35
C THR A 164 3.79 31.38 10.17
N VAL A 165 3.66 32.55 10.82
CA VAL A 165 4.66 33.09 11.74
C VAL A 165 4.16 32.87 13.17
N ILE A 166 4.92 32.14 13.98
CA ILE A 166 4.56 31.81 15.37
C ILE A 166 5.48 32.58 16.32
N SER A 167 4.87 33.24 17.30
CA SER A 167 5.57 33.97 18.36
C SER A 167 5.01 33.58 19.73
N ALA A 168 5.65 34.05 20.81
CA ALA A 168 5.15 33.85 22.17
C ALA A 168 3.76 34.49 22.44
N ARG A 169 3.32 35.43 21.59
CA ARG A 169 2.06 36.19 21.79
C ARG A 169 0.90 35.72 20.94
N GLU A 170 1.18 35.18 19.75
CA GLU A 170 0.18 34.74 18.76
C GLU A 170 0.89 34.02 17.60
N ALA A 171 0.10 33.25 16.85
CA ALA A 171 0.41 32.83 15.50
C ALA A 171 -0.33 33.70 14.48
N VAL A 172 0.36 34.07 13.40
CA VAL A 172 -0.18 34.89 12.31
C VAL A 172 -0.15 34.05 11.03
N VAL A 173 -1.33 33.87 10.42
CA VAL A 173 -1.57 32.98 9.28
C VAL A 173 -2.02 33.79 8.06
N GLY A 174 -1.66 33.32 6.87
CA GLY A 174 -1.87 34.07 5.62
C GLY A 174 -0.87 35.22 5.45
N VAL A 175 0.32 35.10 6.06
CA VAL A 175 1.40 36.05 5.81
C VAL A 175 1.86 35.91 4.36
N ARG A 176 2.19 37.03 3.72
CA ARG A 176 2.57 37.06 2.30
C ARG A 176 4.06 36.79 2.12
N SER A 177 4.41 36.04 1.08
CA SER A 177 5.75 36.13 0.50
C SER A 177 5.86 37.40 -0.35
N SER A 178 6.93 38.17 -0.13
CA SER A 178 7.16 39.38 -0.91
C SER A 178 7.53 39.08 -2.38
N SER A 179 8.21 37.96 -2.63
CA SER A 179 8.59 37.50 -3.97
C SER A 179 7.39 37.01 -4.76
N GLU A 180 6.50 36.22 -4.16
CA GLU A 180 5.27 35.72 -4.82
C GLU A 180 4.36 36.86 -5.24
N LEU A 181 4.14 37.85 -4.37
CA LEU A 181 3.30 39.00 -4.72
C LEU A 181 3.94 39.85 -5.83
N ALA A 182 5.27 39.97 -5.84
CA ALA A 182 5.97 40.64 -6.92
C ALA A 182 5.82 39.90 -8.25
N LEU A 183 5.83 38.57 -8.24
CA LEU A 183 5.57 37.74 -9.42
C LEU A 183 4.13 37.92 -9.93
N LEU A 184 3.14 37.81 -9.04
CA LEU A 184 1.72 37.98 -9.37
C LEU A 184 1.40 39.34 -10.00
N ARG A 185 2.12 40.39 -9.63
CA ARG A 185 1.91 41.74 -10.15
C ARG A 185 2.63 42.02 -11.48
N LYS A 186 3.64 41.22 -11.81
CA LYS A 186 4.48 41.41 -13.01
C LYS A 186 4.12 40.45 -14.14
N THR A 187 3.51 39.32 -13.81
CA THR A 187 3.19 38.25 -14.76
C THR A 187 1.68 38.19 -14.99
N PRO A 188 1.21 38.03 -16.24
CA PRO A 188 -0.20 37.76 -16.51
C PRO A 188 -0.67 36.50 -15.75
N LEU A 189 -1.87 36.59 -15.15
CA LEU A 189 -2.50 35.46 -14.49
C LEU A 189 -2.97 34.42 -15.51
N LEU A 190 -2.94 33.14 -15.13
CA LEU A 190 -3.60 32.06 -15.86
C LEU A 190 -5.12 32.31 -15.87
N PRO A 191 -5.83 32.01 -16.97
CA PRO A 191 -7.29 31.90 -16.96
C PRO A 191 -7.73 30.94 -15.86
N LEU A 192 -8.81 31.25 -15.14
CA LEU A 192 -9.24 30.43 -14.00
C LEU A 192 -9.66 29.03 -14.43
N GLU A 193 -10.25 28.88 -15.62
CA GLU A 193 -10.56 27.59 -16.23
C GLU A 193 -9.29 26.74 -16.39
N THR A 194 -8.18 27.36 -16.79
CA THR A 194 -6.88 26.70 -16.90
C THR A 194 -6.34 26.34 -15.52
N LEU A 195 -6.36 27.27 -14.56
CA LEU A 195 -5.91 27.03 -13.19
C LEU A 195 -6.64 25.83 -12.55
N PHE A 196 -7.95 25.75 -12.71
CA PHE A 196 -8.77 24.68 -12.16
C PHE A 196 -8.59 23.33 -12.86
N ALA A 197 -8.08 23.33 -14.10
CA ALA A 197 -7.83 22.13 -14.88
C ALA A 197 -6.37 21.62 -14.78
N VAL A 198 -5.48 22.29 -14.04
CA VAL A 198 -4.09 21.83 -13.87
C VAL A 198 -4.05 20.51 -13.12
N ASP A 199 -3.43 19.51 -13.74
CA ASP A 199 -3.06 18.23 -13.17
C ASP A 199 -1.52 18.02 -13.21
N TYR A 200 -1.06 16.85 -12.75
CA TYR A 200 0.37 16.53 -12.63
C TYR A 200 1.06 16.33 -13.99
N SER A 201 0.31 16.20 -15.08
CA SER A 201 0.83 16.13 -16.45
C SER A 201 0.92 17.50 -17.12
N SER A 202 0.35 18.53 -16.49
CA SER A 202 0.25 19.87 -17.05
C SER A 202 1.62 20.55 -17.14
N PRO A 203 1.92 21.27 -18.24
CA PRO A 203 3.17 22.03 -18.38
C PRO A 203 3.30 23.19 -17.38
N TYR A 204 2.22 23.56 -16.69
CA TYR A 204 2.23 24.58 -15.64
C TYR A 204 2.66 24.04 -14.28
N TYR A 205 2.59 22.72 -14.08
CA TYR A 205 3.03 22.04 -12.87
C TYR A 205 4.50 21.64 -12.99
N GLY A 206 5.27 21.82 -11.91
CA GLY A 206 6.68 21.42 -11.89
C GLY A 206 7.25 21.43 -10.48
N GLU A 207 7.56 20.25 -9.96
CA GLU A 207 8.09 20.07 -8.59
C GLU A 207 9.44 20.73 -8.38
N GLU A 208 10.28 20.78 -9.41
CA GLU A 208 11.60 21.41 -9.35
C GLU A 208 11.53 22.94 -9.31
N ASN A 209 10.41 23.53 -9.76
CA ASN A 209 10.23 24.99 -9.79
C ASN A 209 8.87 25.41 -9.22
N LYS A 210 8.73 25.25 -7.89
CA LYS A 210 7.58 25.72 -7.12
C LYS A 210 7.41 27.26 -7.06
N THR A 211 8.23 28.03 -7.77
CA THR A 211 8.19 29.51 -7.74
C THR A 211 7.50 30.14 -8.95
N ASN A 212 6.84 29.34 -9.79
CA ASN A 212 6.21 29.82 -11.01
C ASN A 212 4.84 30.48 -10.75
N ILE A 213 4.21 31.01 -11.82
CA ILE A 213 2.93 31.74 -11.72
C ILE A 213 1.77 30.87 -11.21
N PHE A 214 1.80 29.55 -11.47
CA PHE A 214 0.75 28.64 -11.03
C PHE A 214 0.68 28.56 -9.49
N TYR A 215 1.81 28.33 -8.82
CA TYR A 215 1.87 28.27 -7.35
C TYR A 215 1.50 29.62 -6.72
N ALA A 216 2.03 30.72 -7.26
CA ALA A 216 1.71 32.05 -6.75
C ALA A 216 0.22 32.40 -6.91
N GLN A 217 -0.40 32.07 -8.05
CA GLN A 217 -1.83 32.32 -8.29
C GLN A 217 -2.72 31.39 -7.45
N SER A 218 -2.27 30.15 -7.22
CA SER A 218 -2.92 29.18 -6.33
C SER A 218 -2.98 29.69 -4.89
N TRP A 219 -1.88 30.24 -4.38
CA TRP A 219 -1.84 30.93 -3.09
C TRP A 219 -2.78 32.15 -3.09
N ALA A 220 -2.75 32.99 -4.13
CA ALA A 220 -3.55 34.21 -4.18
C ALA A 220 -5.07 33.92 -4.15
N LEU A 221 -5.51 32.93 -4.93
CA LEU A 221 -6.91 32.51 -4.94
C LEU A 221 -7.30 31.87 -3.60
N THR A 222 -6.46 31.01 -3.03
CA THR A 222 -6.70 30.41 -1.72
C THR A 222 -6.81 31.47 -0.63
N HIS A 223 -5.86 32.41 -0.59
CA HIS A 223 -5.89 33.51 0.35
C HIS A 223 -7.13 34.39 0.16
N PHE A 224 -7.54 34.66 -1.09
CA PHE A 224 -8.79 35.38 -1.36
C PHE A 224 -9.99 34.63 -0.77
N LEU A 225 -10.13 33.33 -1.00
CA LEU A 225 -11.24 32.52 -0.47
C LEU A 225 -11.20 32.40 1.07
N MET A 226 -10.01 32.34 1.65
CA MET A 226 -9.84 32.19 3.10
C MET A 226 -10.03 33.50 3.87
N MET A 227 -9.69 34.65 3.28
CA MET A 227 -9.59 35.91 4.04
C MET A 227 -10.51 37.04 3.55
N SER A 228 -11.00 37.01 2.32
CA SER A 228 -11.93 38.06 1.84
C SER A 228 -13.24 38.02 2.61
N ASP A 229 -13.88 39.19 2.72
CA ASP A 229 -15.19 39.35 3.36
C ASP A 229 -15.24 38.74 4.78
N GLN A 230 -14.17 38.92 5.57
CA GLN A 230 -14.01 38.36 6.92
C GLN A 230 -14.13 36.81 6.96
N GLY A 231 -13.68 36.14 5.90
CA GLY A 231 -13.71 34.69 5.79
C GLY A 231 -15.08 34.11 5.39
N ALA A 232 -16.02 34.94 4.92
CA ALA A 232 -17.36 34.49 4.50
C ALA A 232 -17.33 33.42 3.39
N ARG A 233 -16.24 33.36 2.61
CA ARG A 233 -16.05 32.39 1.52
C ARG A 233 -15.39 31.08 1.94
N ARG A 234 -14.95 30.91 3.19
CA ARG A 234 -14.28 29.67 3.64
C ARG A 234 -15.13 28.42 3.44
N SER A 235 -16.44 28.53 3.72
CA SER A 235 -17.39 27.43 3.56
C SER A 235 -17.57 26.98 2.11
N GLN A 236 -17.27 27.85 1.14
CA GLN A 236 -17.31 27.51 -0.29
C GLN A 236 -16.25 26.45 -0.64
N ILE A 237 -15.12 26.40 0.06
CA ILE A 237 -14.08 25.38 -0.19
C ILE A 237 -14.62 23.98 0.09
N ALA A 238 -15.35 23.80 1.19
CA ALA A 238 -15.96 22.51 1.55
C ALA A 238 -17.00 22.07 0.50
N GLU A 239 -17.86 22.99 0.06
CA GLU A 239 -18.84 22.70 -0.98
C GLU A 239 -18.19 22.39 -2.34
N PHE A 240 -17.12 23.09 -2.68
CA PHE A 240 -16.32 22.82 -3.87
C PHE A 240 -15.75 21.39 -3.84
N LEU A 241 -15.08 20.99 -2.75
CA LEU A 241 -14.54 19.64 -2.59
C LEU A 241 -15.63 18.57 -2.63
N ARG A 242 -16.81 18.83 -2.04
CA ARG A 242 -17.96 17.92 -2.09
C ARG A 242 -18.45 17.66 -3.52
N LEU A 243 -18.41 18.66 -4.40
CA LEU A 243 -18.76 18.47 -5.81
C LEU A 243 -17.72 17.63 -6.55
N LEU A 244 -16.44 17.75 -6.22
CA LEU A 244 -15.39 16.91 -6.82
C LEU A 244 -15.55 15.44 -6.44
N GLU A 245 -15.96 15.15 -5.21
CA GLU A 245 -16.29 13.79 -4.77
C GLU A 245 -17.47 13.17 -5.53
N GLN A 246 -18.30 14.01 -6.17
CA GLN A 246 -19.43 13.63 -7.02
C GLN A 246 -19.06 13.61 -8.51
N ASP A 247 -17.77 13.52 -8.83
CA ASP A 247 -17.22 13.47 -10.18
C ASP A 247 -17.58 14.70 -11.03
N VAL A 248 -17.89 15.84 -10.41
CA VAL A 248 -18.06 17.11 -11.13
C VAL A 248 -16.69 17.65 -11.51
N PRO A 249 -16.45 18.00 -12.80
CA PRO A 249 -15.18 18.58 -13.21
C PRO A 249 -14.81 19.84 -12.41
N SER A 250 -13.53 20.00 -12.09
CA SER A 250 -13.04 21.07 -11.21
C SER A 250 -13.46 22.48 -11.66
N ALA A 251 -13.36 22.80 -12.96
CA ALA A 251 -13.80 24.10 -13.47
C ALA A 251 -15.32 24.32 -13.33
N ASP A 252 -16.13 23.27 -13.55
CA ASP A 252 -17.59 23.34 -13.42
C ASP A 252 -18.00 23.48 -11.96
N ALA A 253 -17.35 22.75 -11.06
CA ALA A 253 -17.55 22.87 -9.61
C ALA A 253 -17.21 24.29 -9.14
N ALA A 254 -16.10 24.85 -9.62
CA ALA A 254 -15.69 26.22 -9.31
C ALA A 254 -16.72 27.24 -9.80
N ALA A 255 -17.22 27.11 -11.03
CA ALA A 255 -18.24 28.03 -11.56
C ALA A 255 -19.57 27.97 -10.77
N ARG A 256 -19.96 26.78 -10.30
CA ARG A 256 -21.17 26.60 -9.46
C ARG A 256 -21.02 27.21 -8.08
N VAL A 257 -19.83 27.14 -7.49
CA VAL A 257 -19.61 27.48 -6.08
C VAL A 257 -19.05 28.89 -5.90
N PHE A 258 -18.10 29.29 -6.72
CA PHE A 258 -17.44 30.59 -6.64
C PHE A 258 -18.06 31.64 -7.56
N GLY A 259 -18.98 31.24 -8.45
CA GLY A 259 -19.71 32.09 -9.38
C GLY A 259 -19.04 32.20 -10.76
N ASP A 260 -19.46 33.20 -11.54
CA ASP A 260 -18.90 33.45 -12.87
C ASP A 260 -17.37 33.64 -12.81
N LEU A 261 -16.63 32.80 -13.56
CA LEU A 261 -15.18 32.73 -13.47
C LEU A 261 -14.50 34.01 -14.01
N ALA A 262 -15.10 34.71 -14.97
CA ALA A 262 -14.57 35.98 -15.45
C ALA A 262 -14.77 37.09 -14.39
N VAL A 263 -15.89 37.08 -13.67
CA VAL A 263 -16.11 37.96 -12.51
C VAL A 263 -15.09 37.65 -11.41
N LEU A 264 -14.91 36.37 -11.07
CA LEU A 264 -13.95 35.93 -10.05
C LEU A 264 -12.52 36.33 -10.42
N ALA A 265 -12.12 36.19 -11.69
CA ALA A 265 -10.80 36.59 -12.17
C ALA A 265 -10.55 38.10 -11.97
N ARG A 266 -11.55 38.95 -12.26
CA ARG A 266 -11.46 40.40 -12.01
C ARG A 266 -11.39 40.72 -10.52
N GLN A 267 -12.15 40.01 -9.68
CA GLN A 267 -12.08 40.17 -8.22
C GLN A 267 -10.70 39.78 -7.69
N LEU A 268 -10.13 38.69 -8.18
CA LEU A 268 -8.80 38.22 -7.80
C LEU A 268 -7.70 39.20 -8.24
N ASP A 269 -7.73 39.73 -9.47
CA ASP A 269 -6.76 40.74 -9.92
C ASP A 269 -6.84 42.01 -9.05
N ALA A 270 -8.05 42.49 -8.75
CA ALA A 270 -8.26 43.62 -7.85
C ALA A 270 -7.72 43.35 -6.45
N TYR A 271 -7.90 42.12 -5.95
CA TYR A 271 -7.38 41.66 -4.66
C TYR A 271 -5.85 41.66 -4.61
N ILE A 272 -5.18 41.11 -5.63
CA ILE A 272 -3.71 41.06 -5.73
C ILE A 272 -3.08 42.46 -5.74
N ARG A 273 -3.78 43.45 -6.30
CA ARG A 273 -3.32 44.85 -6.38
C ARG A 273 -3.45 45.62 -5.07
N GLN A 274 -4.08 45.06 -4.04
CA GLN A 274 -4.22 45.74 -2.74
C GLN A 274 -2.88 45.94 -2.04
N ASN A 275 -2.74 47.03 -1.29
CA ASN A 275 -1.51 47.33 -0.56
C ASN A 275 -1.40 46.57 0.77
N ALA A 276 -2.53 46.11 1.31
CA ALA A 276 -2.61 45.40 2.58
C ALA A 276 -3.52 44.18 2.45
N PHE A 277 -3.12 43.07 3.08
CA PHE A 277 -3.85 41.81 3.10
C PHE A 277 -4.27 41.50 4.54
N SER A 278 -5.45 40.91 4.70
CA SER A 278 -5.92 40.44 6.00
C SER A 278 -5.16 39.19 6.42
N SER A 279 -4.81 39.09 7.71
CA SER A 279 -4.20 37.90 8.30
C SER A 279 -5.09 37.38 9.43
N LEU A 280 -5.05 36.07 9.65
CA LEU A 280 -5.71 35.45 10.80
C LEU A 280 -4.72 35.40 11.97
N ARG A 281 -5.15 35.89 13.13
CA ARG A 281 -4.37 35.89 14.36
C ARG A 281 -4.95 34.88 15.32
N VAL A 282 -4.12 33.93 15.73
CA VAL A 282 -4.51 32.85 16.64
C VAL A 282 -3.74 33.02 17.94
N PRO A 283 -4.40 33.36 19.06
CA PRO A 283 -3.72 33.55 20.34
C PRO A 283 -3.21 32.20 20.89
N PRO A 284 -2.25 32.22 21.84
CA PRO A 284 -1.79 31.03 22.54
C PRO A 284 -2.93 30.34 23.30
N SER A 285 -3.05 29.03 23.12
CA SER A 285 -3.84 28.16 23.98
C SER A 285 -3.15 27.91 25.32
N ARG A 286 -3.72 28.46 26.41
CA ARG A 286 -3.31 28.15 27.78
C ARG A 286 -3.50 26.68 28.13
N ALA A 287 -4.57 26.05 27.63
CA ALA A 287 -4.87 24.65 27.89
C ALA A 287 -3.78 23.71 27.37
N LEU A 288 -3.09 24.10 26.30
CA LEU A 288 -1.99 23.36 25.69
C LEU A 288 -0.61 23.84 26.15
N GLY A 289 -0.52 24.75 27.12
CA GLY A 289 0.76 25.31 27.57
C GLY A 289 1.53 26.10 26.50
N THR A 290 0.82 26.66 25.51
CA THR A 290 1.46 27.46 24.46
C THR A 290 1.73 28.89 24.91
N GLY A 291 2.72 29.56 24.30
CA GLY A 291 3.12 30.92 24.65
C GLY A 291 4.23 30.96 25.69
N ALA A 292 3.96 31.50 26.88
CA ALA A 292 4.96 31.67 27.95
C ALA A 292 4.89 30.60 29.06
N ASP A 293 3.97 29.64 28.97
CA ASP A 293 3.73 28.61 29.99
C ASP A 293 3.87 27.19 29.44
N ASP A 294 5.07 26.88 28.92
CA ASP A 294 5.47 25.54 28.45
C ASP A 294 6.10 24.69 29.58
N SER A 295 5.98 25.18 30.82
CA SER A 295 6.56 24.60 32.03
C SER A 295 5.93 23.25 32.39
N SER A 296 4.70 23.01 31.98
CA SER A 296 3.93 21.80 32.29
C SER A 296 4.31 20.58 31.45
N TYR A 297 5.09 20.74 30.37
CA TYR A 297 5.48 19.61 29.53
C TYR A 297 6.40 18.65 30.27
N ALA A 298 6.16 17.35 30.07
CA ALA A 298 6.99 16.31 30.66
C ALA A 298 8.34 16.26 29.95
N VAL A 299 9.41 16.16 30.71
CA VAL A 299 10.78 16.08 30.19
C VAL A 299 11.45 14.84 30.74
N ARG A 300 12.08 14.08 29.86
CA ARG A 300 12.97 13.00 30.24
C ARG A 300 14.25 13.05 29.45
N GLU A 301 15.30 12.53 30.07
CA GLU A 301 16.53 12.23 29.36
C GLU A 301 16.35 10.96 28.52
N ILE A 302 16.93 10.94 27.33
CA ILE A 302 16.90 9.79 26.43
C ILE A 302 18.24 9.07 26.56
N PRO A 303 18.25 7.79 26.97
CA PRO A 303 19.47 6.99 27.01
C PRO A 303 20.16 6.94 25.64
N LEU A 304 21.49 6.86 25.64
CA LEU A 304 22.28 6.87 24.41
C LEU A 304 21.80 5.82 23.39
N ALA A 305 21.55 4.58 23.83
CA ALA A 305 21.05 3.50 22.97
C ALA A 305 19.72 3.87 22.28
N GLU A 306 18.79 4.49 23.01
CA GLU A 306 17.50 4.92 22.47
C GLU A 306 17.68 6.08 21.49
N SER A 307 18.53 7.07 21.82
CA SER A 307 18.81 8.19 20.91
C SER A 307 19.45 7.74 19.59
N LEU A 308 20.31 6.71 19.63
CA LEU A 308 20.92 6.10 18.46
C LEU A 308 19.86 5.40 17.60
N ALA A 309 18.95 4.63 18.23
CA ALA A 309 17.88 3.94 17.53
C ALA A 309 16.89 4.92 16.85
N ILE A 310 16.50 6.00 17.53
CA ILE A 310 15.62 7.05 16.96
C ILE A 310 16.27 7.71 15.74
N ARG A 311 17.55 8.08 15.84
CA ARG A 311 18.27 8.70 14.72
C ARG A 311 18.46 7.72 13.56
N ALA A 312 18.69 6.45 13.86
CA ALA A 312 18.76 5.41 12.85
C ALA A 312 17.42 5.25 12.11
N ASP A 313 16.31 5.24 12.84
CA ASP A 313 14.95 5.14 12.28
C ASP A 313 14.66 6.28 11.28
N ILE A 314 15.06 7.52 11.63
CA ILE A 314 14.98 8.68 10.72
C ILE A 314 15.86 8.47 9.48
N LEU A 315 17.08 7.97 9.64
CA LEU A 315 17.99 7.65 8.53
C LEU A 315 17.39 6.58 7.60
N LEU A 316 16.67 5.58 8.13
CA LEU A 316 16.00 4.54 7.33
C LEU A 316 14.87 5.11 6.47
N HIS A 317 14.11 6.08 6.99
CA HIS A 317 13.04 6.78 6.26
C HIS A 317 13.58 7.83 5.28
N ASN A 318 14.90 7.93 5.18
CA ASN A 318 15.62 8.82 4.30
C ASN A 318 16.64 8.06 3.42
N ASP A 319 16.46 6.73 3.32
CA ASP A 319 17.25 5.79 2.51
C ASP A 319 18.75 5.71 2.85
N ARG A 320 19.15 6.18 4.04
CA ARG A 320 20.54 6.13 4.56
C ARG A 320 20.82 4.83 5.29
N PHE A 321 20.63 3.70 4.60
CA PHE A 321 20.69 2.36 5.18
C PHE A 321 22.03 2.01 5.85
N ALA A 322 23.15 2.45 5.27
CA ALA A 322 24.48 2.15 5.80
C ALA A 322 24.76 2.84 7.15
N GLU A 323 24.41 4.12 7.26
CA GLU A 323 24.57 4.88 8.51
C GLU A 323 23.58 4.42 9.57
N ALA A 324 22.33 4.17 9.19
CA ALA A 324 21.34 3.60 10.09
C ALA A 324 21.82 2.27 10.68
N ARG A 325 22.35 1.35 9.85
CA ARG A 325 22.91 0.07 10.31
C ARG A 325 24.00 0.25 11.35
N LYS A 326 24.89 1.25 11.18
CA LYS A 326 25.95 1.54 12.15
C LYS A 326 25.37 1.98 13.49
N LEU A 327 24.44 2.94 13.49
CA LEU A 327 23.81 3.42 14.71
C LEU A 327 22.99 2.32 15.41
N LEU A 328 22.30 1.47 14.65
CA LEU A 328 21.56 0.33 15.21
C LEU A 328 22.47 -0.72 15.83
N GLY A 329 23.63 -0.99 15.20
CA GLY A 329 24.63 -1.90 15.78
C GLY A 329 25.15 -1.39 17.13
N GLU A 330 25.42 -0.08 17.23
CA GLU A 330 25.83 0.55 18.49
C GLU A 330 24.69 0.56 19.53
N ALA A 331 23.46 0.87 19.11
CA ALA A 331 22.27 0.83 19.98
C ALA A 331 22.03 -0.57 20.57
N LEU A 332 22.09 -1.61 19.73
CA LEU A 332 21.92 -3.01 20.14
C LEU A 332 23.11 -3.52 20.96
N TRP A 333 24.31 -2.99 20.75
CA TRP A 333 25.46 -3.32 21.61
C TRP A 333 25.30 -2.73 23.02
N LEU A 334 24.80 -1.50 23.13
CA LEU A 334 24.53 -0.84 24.41
C LEU A 334 23.32 -1.41 25.14
N ASN A 335 22.26 -1.76 24.39
CA ASN A 335 21.05 -2.37 24.92
C ASN A 335 20.45 -3.36 23.91
N PRO A 336 20.78 -4.66 24.00
CA PRO A 336 20.24 -5.70 23.12
C PRO A 336 18.71 -5.85 23.20
N ASP A 337 18.13 -5.54 24.35
CA ASP A 337 16.70 -5.71 24.65
C ASP A 337 15.90 -4.43 24.37
N LEU A 338 16.44 -3.49 23.58
CA LEU A 338 15.75 -2.27 23.19
C LEU A 338 14.76 -2.58 22.04
N PRO A 339 13.42 -2.51 22.26
CA PRO A 339 12.45 -2.87 21.23
C PRO A 339 12.62 -2.01 19.96
N LEU A 340 12.75 -0.69 20.12
CA LEU A 340 12.92 0.24 19.00
C LEU A 340 14.12 -0.10 18.10
N ALA A 341 15.23 -0.58 18.66
CA ALA A 341 16.41 -0.94 17.88
C ALA A 341 16.20 -2.24 17.09
N ASN A 342 15.51 -3.22 17.69
CA ASN A 342 15.09 -4.45 17.02
C ASN A 342 14.10 -4.13 15.87
N GLU A 343 13.10 -3.27 16.13
CA GLU A 343 12.12 -2.81 15.13
C GLU A 343 12.81 -2.15 13.93
N SER A 344 13.72 -1.21 14.21
CA SER A 344 14.43 -0.46 13.19
C SER A 344 15.37 -1.37 12.38
N MET A 345 16.00 -2.37 13.02
CA MET A 345 16.81 -3.38 12.31
C MET A 345 15.94 -4.26 11.41
N GLY A 346 14.75 -4.66 11.89
CA GLY A 346 13.76 -5.37 11.07
C GLY A 346 13.35 -4.55 9.86
N PHE A 347 13.02 -3.27 10.05
CA PHE A 347 12.65 -2.37 8.96
C PHE A 347 13.79 -2.16 7.95
N LEU A 348 15.03 -2.00 8.42
CA LEU A 348 16.21 -1.93 7.57
C LEU A 348 16.32 -3.15 6.64
N LEU A 349 16.22 -4.36 7.18
CA LEU A 349 16.31 -5.59 6.38
C LEU A 349 15.12 -5.75 5.44
N PHE A 350 13.92 -5.36 5.89
CA PHE A 350 12.72 -5.36 5.06
C PHE A 350 12.89 -4.46 3.82
N ARG A 351 13.39 -3.23 4.01
CA ARG A 351 13.68 -2.29 2.93
C ARG A 351 14.79 -2.78 1.98
N GLN A 352 15.69 -3.65 2.45
CA GLN A 352 16.73 -4.29 1.65
C GLN A 352 16.24 -5.56 0.93
N GLY A 353 14.99 -5.97 1.12
CA GLY A 353 14.40 -7.18 0.54
C GLY A 353 14.70 -8.47 1.32
N ASP A 354 15.44 -8.40 2.42
CA ASP A 354 15.69 -9.55 3.29
C ASP A 354 14.51 -9.77 4.25
N ARG A 355 13.40 -10.30 3.72
CA ARG A 355 12.18 -10.56 4.49
C ARG A 355 12.39 -11.55 5.64
N ALA A 356 13.16 -12.62 5.39
CA ALA A 356 13.42 -13.64 6.40
C ALA A 356 14.29 -13.11 7.55
N GLY A 357 15.26 -12.24 7.25
CA GLY A 357 16.01 -11.51 8.27
C GLY A 357 15.11 -10.52 9.03
N ALA A 358 14.29 -9.76 8.32
CA ALA A 358 13.36 -8.79 8.90
C ALA A 358 12.38 -9.43 9.89
N GLU A 359 11.78 -10.55 9.50
CA GLU A 359 10.84 -11.32 10.35
C GLU A 359 11.47 -11.67 11.71
N LYS A 360 12.73 -12.11 11.74
CA LYS A 360 13.42 -12.45 12.99
C LYS A 360 13.54 -11.24 13.93
N TRP A 361 13.87 -10.07 13.40
CA TRP A 361 14.02 -8.85 14.20
C TRP A 361 12.66 -8.30 14.64
N PHE A 362 11.63 -8.38 13.80
CA PHE A 362 10.27 -8.02 14.20
C PHE A 362 9.67 -8.99 15.22
N ALA A 363 9.99 -10.28 15.13
CA ALA A 363 9.63 -11.27 16.14
C ALA A 363 10.30 -10.94 17.49
N ALA A 364 11.60 -10.65 17.50
CA ALA A 364 12.31 -10.22 18.72
C ALA A 364 11.69 -8.94 19.33
N ALA A 365 11.36 -7.93 18.50
CA ALA A 365 10.66 -6.74 18.97
C ALA A 365 9.28 -7.05 19.56
N ALA A 366 8.53 -7.98 18.96
CA ALA A 366 7.22 -8.40 19.45
C ALA A 366 7.33 -9.20 20.77
N GLU A 367 8.37 -10.02 20.95
CA GLU A 367 8.65 -10.75 22.19
C GLU A 367 9.02 -9.80 23.35
N LEU A 368 9.66 -8.68 23.03
CA LEU A 368 9.96 -7.59 23.97
C LEU A 368 8.74 -6.67 24.24
N ASP A 369 7.54 -7.10 23.86
CA ASP A 369 6.26 -6.37 23.99
C ASP A 369 6.32 -4.94 23.40
N SER A 370 6.86 -4.83 22.19
CA SER A 370 6.81 -3.57 21.44
C SER A 370 5.38 -3.03 21.39
N LEU A 371 5.21 -1.80 21.88
CA LEU A 371 3.96 -1.06 21.79
C LEU A 371 3.85 -0.28 20.47
N ASN A 372 4.78 -0.49 19.53
CA ASN A 372 4.77 0.16 18.23
C ASN A 372 3.90 -0.63 17.24
N ALA A 373 2.74 -0.08 16.90
CA ALA A 373 1.84 -0.67 15.91
C ALA A 373 2.54 -0.98 14.57
N LEU A 374 3.52 -0.14 14.19
CA LEU A 374 4.27 -0.29 12.95
C LEU A 374 5.14 -1.56 12.94
N ALA A 375 5.67 -1.97 14.09
CA ALA A 375 6.48 -3.18 14.22
C ALA A 375 5.65 -4.44 13.90
N HIS A 376 4.45 -4.53 14.48
CA HIS A 376 3.54 -5.65 14.18
C HIS A 376 3.02 -5.61 12.75
N PHE A 377 2.77 -4.42 12.21
CA PHE A 377 2.40 -4.26 10.81
C PHE A 377 3.48 -4.78 9.86
N TYR A 378 4.74 -4.36 10.04
CA TYR A 378 5.83 -4.86 9.19
C TYR A 378 6.17 -6.33 9.43
N HIS A 379 5.94 -6.85 10.64
CA HIS A 379 6.01 -8.29 10.89
C HIS A 379 5.01 -9.03 9.99
N ALA A 380 3.75 -8.58 9.95
CA ALA A 380 2.73 -9.12 9.06
C ALA A 380 3.16 -9.07 7.58
N LEU A 381 3.75 -7.95 7.14
CA LEU A 381 4.24 -7.83 5.76
C LEU A 381 5.43 -8.72 5.45
N ALA A 382 6.34 -8.93 6.40
CA ALA A 382 7.50 -9.79 6.22
C ALA A 382 7.09 -11.27 6.06
N MET A 383 6.01 -11.69 6.74
CA MET A 383 5.43 -13.04 6.63
C MET A 383 4.61 -13.25 5.34
N ALA A 384 4.04 -12.19 4.76
CA ALA A 384 3.38 -12.27 3.47
C ALA A 384 4.42 -12.60 2.38
N ARG A 385 4.23 -13.69 1.63
CA ARG A 385 5.15 -14.07 0.55
C ARG A 385 4.88 -13.22 -0.70
N GLU A 386 5.90 -13.03 -1.52
CA GLU A 386 5.72 -12.47 -2.86
C GLU A 386 5.04 -13.50 -3.76
N GLY A 387 3.94 -13.09 -4.40
CA GLY A 387 3.13 -13.94 -5.27
C GLY A 387 1.97 -14.60 -4.54
N GLU A 388 0.85 -13.89 -4.46
CA GLU A 388 -0.55 -14.29 -4.15
C GLU A 388 -0.86 -15.22 -2.97
N GLU A 389 0.12 -15.85 -2.32
CA GLU A 389 -0.07 -16.70 -1.14
C GLU A 389 0.42 -15.97 0.11
N ILE A 390 -0.52 -15.69 1.00
CA ILE A 390 -0.17 -15.30 2.37
C ILE A 390 0.33 -16.58 3.03
N GLY A 391 1.62 -16.60 3.40
CA GLY A 391 2.28 -17.80 3.91
C GLY A 391 1.53 -18.36 5.13
N ASP A 392 1.52 -17.61 6.23
CA ASP A 392 0.72 -17.91 7.42
C ASP A 392 -0.35 -16.82 7.59
N PHE A 393 -1.55 -17.11 7.10
CA PHE A 393 -2.68 -16.19 7.17
C PHE A 393 -3.12 -15.90 8.61
N GLU A 394 -3.08 -16.90 9.50
CA GLU A 394 -3.49 -16.74 10.90
C GLU A 394 -2.51 -15.84 11.66
N ALA A 395 -1.20 -16.05 11.47
CA ALA A 395 -0.18 -15.19 12.04
C ALA A 395 -0.25 -13.76 11.48
N THR A 396 -0.48 -13.61 10.17
CA THR A 396 -0.65 -12.31 9.51
C THR A 396 -1.85 -11.56 10.09
N GLU A 397 -3.02 -12.20 10.19
CA GLU A 397 -4.22 -11.62 10.79
C GLU A 397 -3.97 -11.20 12.24
N LYS A 398 -3.33 -12.06 13.05
CA LYS A 398 -3.00 -11.77 14.45
C LYS A 398 -2.17 -10.50 14.58
N HIS A 399 -1.11 -10.35 13.77
CA HIS A 399 -0.23 -9.20 13.83
C HIS A 399 -0.87 -7.91 13.32
N LEU A 400 -1.68 -7.97 12.26
CA LEU A 400 -2.44 -6.81 11.78
C LEU A 400 -3.50 -6.37 12.80
N ARG A 401 -4.21 -7.32 13.44
CA ARG A 401 -5.16 -6.99 14.52
C ARG A 401 -4.45 -6.39 15.73
N ARG A 402 -3.23 -6.84 16.07
CA ARG A 402 -2.43 -6.22 17.14
C ARG A 402 -2.01 -4.80 16.78
N ALA A 403 -1.60 -4.55 15.53
CA ALA A 403 -1.30 -3.21 15.06
C ALA A 403 -2.52 -2.27 15.19
N ILE A 404 -3.71 -2.74 14.79
CA ILE A 404 -4.98 -2.00 14.96
C ILE A 404 -5.31 -1.76 16.45
N GLN A 405 -5.07 -2.73 17.33
CA GLN A 405 -5.31 -2.55 18.77
C GLN A 405 -4.37 -1.51 19.40
N LEU A 406 -3.10 -1.48 18.97
CA LEU A 406 -2.11 -0.52 19.45
C LEU A 406 -2.34 0.88 18.87
N ASN A 407 -2.80 0.96 17.62
CA ASN A 407 -3.17 2.21 16.97
C ASN A 407 -4.46 2.03 16.15
N PRO A 408 -5.63 2.36 16.74
CA PRO A 408 -6.92 2.27 16.06
C PRO A 408 -7.07 3.16 14.83
N ASP A 409 -6.21 4.16 14.67
CA ASP A 409 -6.21 5.10 13.54
C ASP A 409 -5.19 4.72 12.46
N PHE A 410 -4.54 3.55 12.57
CA PHE A 410 -3.54 3.11 11.60
C PHE A 410 -4.18 2.53 10.31
N ALA A 411 -4.56 3.41 9.39
CA ALA A 411 -5.28 3.07 8.15
C ALA A 411 -4.64 1.93 7.34
N ALA A 412 -3.30 1.92 7.22
CA ALA A 412 -2.58 0.88 6.48
C ALA A 412 -2.81 -0.53 7.04
N ALA A 413 -2.94 -0.69 8.36
CA ALA A 413 -3.21 -1.99 8.97
C ALA A 413 -4.61 -2.53 8.60
N TYR A 414 -5.62 -1.67 8.54
CA TYR A 414 -6.95 -2.03 8.04
C TYR A 414 -6.93 -2.38 6.55
N SER A 415 -6.25 -1.57 5.74
CA SER A 415 -6.09 -1.82 4.29
C SER A 415 -5.40 -3.15 4.02
N MET A 416 -4.35 -3.47 4.77
CA MET A 416 -3.61 -4.73 4.64
C MET A 416 -4.42 -5.93 5.14
N LEU A 417 -5.20 -5.79 6.21
CA LEU A 417 -6.08 -6.87 6.66
C LEU A 417 -7.21 -7.14 5.66
N ALA A 418 -7.75 -6.08 5.05
CA ALA A 418 -8.71 -6.20 3.96
C ALA A 418 -8.11 -6.92 2.75
N LEU A 419 -6.85 -6.59 2.38
CA LEU A 419 -6.13 -7.33 1.34
C LEU A 419 -6.02 -8.80 1.71
N ALA A 420 -5.63 -9.10 2.95
CA ALA A 420 -5.44 -10.47 3.38
C ALA A 420 -6.69 -11.33 3.19
N TYR A 421 -7.85 -10.79 3.57
CA TYR A 421 -9.15 -11.44 3.38
C TYR A 421 -9.53 -11.59 1.89
N ALA A 422 -9.29 -10.54 1.09
CA ALA A 422 -9.57 -10.56 -0.34
C ALA A 422 -8.73 -11.58 -1.10
N THR A 423 -7.44 -11.71 -0.76
CA THR A 423 -6.52 -12.68 -1.37
C THR A 423 -6.92 -14.12 -1.05
N GLN A 424 -7.40 -14.38 0.17
CA GLN A 424 -7.89 -15.71 0.57
C GLN A 424 -9.32 -16.01 0.10
N ASP A 425 -10.00 -15.04 -0.53
CA ASP A 425 -11.41 -15.13 -0.90
C ASP A 425 -12.33 -15.47 0.29
N THR A 426 -11.98 -14.97 1.47
CA THR A 426 -12.73 -15.20 2.72
C THR A 426 -13.22 -13.88 3.30
N ARG A 427 -14.37 -13.91 4.01
CA ARG A 427 -14.89 -12.76 4.77
C ARG A 427 -14.93 -11.45 3.95
N LEU A 428 -15.31 -11.51 2.67
CA LEU A 428 -15.24 -10.37 1.75
C LEU A 428 -16.05 -9.15 2.21
N GLU A 429 -17.18 -9.36 2.90
CA GLU A 429 -17.95 -8.26 3.49
C GLU A 429 -17.19 -7.55 4.61
N GLU A 430 -16.42 -8.29 5.41
CA GLU A 430 -15.55 -7.70 6.42
C GLU A 430 -14.35 -7.01 5.78
N ALA A 431 -13.75 -7.61 4.76
CA ALA A 431 -12.70 -6.98 3.96
C ALA A 431 -13.15 -5.63 3.42
N LEU A 432 -14.40 -5.54 2.93
CA LEU A 432 -14.95 -4.30 2.40
C LEU A 432 -15.14 -3.25 3.49
N ARG A 433 -15.59 -3.64 4.69
CA ARG A 433 -15.68 -2.72 5.84
C ARG A 433 -14.30 -2.22 6.27
N LEU A 434 -13.32 -3.10 6.37
CA LEU A 434 -11.94 -2.74 6.75
C LEU A 434 -11.31 -1.79 5.71
N ALA A 435 -11.44 -2.09 4.42
CA ALA A 435 -10.92 -1.23 3.35
C ALA A 435 -11.60 0.16 3.36
N ARG A 436 -12.92 0.21 3.58
CA ARG A 436 -13.65 1.49 3.72
C ARG A 436 -13.20 2.27 4.94
N HIS A 437 -12.95 1.60 6.05
CA HIS A 437 -12.45 2.26 7.25
C HIS A 437 -11.05 2.86 7.05
N ALA A 438 -10.17 2.19 6.29
CA ALA A 438 -8.89 2.78 5.89
C ALA A 438 -9.07 4.09 5.09
N VAL A 439 -10.07 4.13 4.19
CA VAL A 439 -10.44 5.34 3.44
C VAL A 439 -11.09 6.41 4.34
N GLU A 440 -11.87 6.03 5.35
CA GLU A 440 -12.40 6.99 6.33
C GLU A 440 -11.29 7.62 7.17
N LEU A 441 -10.27 6.84 7.52
CA LEU A 441 -9.12 7.31 8.29
C LEU A 441 -8.21 8.23 7.45
N GLU A 442 -7.91 7.85 6.21
CA GLU A 442 -7.05 8.58 5.28
C GLU A 442 -7.68 8.66 3.88
N PRO A 443 -8.67 9.56 3.66
CA PRO A 443 -9.39 9.64 2.40
C PRO A 443 -8.50 10.00 1.21
N GLY A 444 -7.45 10.79 1.44
CA GLY A 444 -6.51 11.23 0.42
C GLY A 444 -5.48 10.20 -0.03
N THR A 445 -5.45 9.01 0.59
CA THR A 445 -4.52 7.94 0.22
C THR A 445 -5.12 7.05 -0.87
N LEU A 446 -4.63 7.21 -2.10
CA LEU A 446 -5.14 6.52 -3.30
C LEU A 446 -5.04 5.00 -3.20
N GLU A 447 -4.01 4.47 -2.54
CA GLU A 447 -3.84 3.03 -2.32
C GLU A 447 -5.03 2.43 -1.54
N HIS A 448 -5.51 3.12 -0.50
CA HIS A 448 -6.67 2.65 0.28
C HIS A 448 -7.95 2.66 -0.55
N GLN A 449 -8.09 3.63 -1.46
CA GLN A 449 -9.22 3.64 -2.40
C GLN A 449 -9.15 2.43 -3.36
N LEU A 450 -7.97 2.17 -3.95
CA LEU A 450 -7.76 0.99 -4.78
C LEU A 450 -8.03 -0.31 -4.01
N ARG A 451 -7.69 -0.37 -2.71
CA ARG A 451 -8.02 -1.52 -1.85
C ARG A 451 -9.51 -1.82 -1.81
N VAL A 452 -10.35 -0.78 -1.66
CA VAL A 452 -11.81 -0.93 -1.73
C VAL A 452 -12.21 -1.49 -3.10
N GLY A 453 -11.62 -0.96 -4.17
CA GLY A 453 -11.81 -1.46 -5.54
C GLY A 453 -11.46 -2.95 -5.67
N SER A 454 -10.30 -3.38 -5.19
CA SER A 454 -9.85 -4.77 -5.26
C SER A 454 -10.80 -5.73 -4.53
N VAL A 455 -11.26 -5.34 -3.32
CA VAL A 455 -12.26 -6.13 -2.58
C VAL A 455 -13.58 -6.22 -3.36
N LEU A 456 -14.05 -5.10 -3.93
CA LEU A 456 -15.26 -5.09 -4.75
C LEU A 456 -15.13 -5.97 -5.99
N LEU A 457 -13.96 -6.02 -6.61
CA LEU A 457 -13.69 -6.89 -7.76
C LEU A 457 -13.78 -8.37 -7.37
N ARG A 458 -13.24 -8.75 -6.19
CA ARG A 458 -13.39 -10.11 -5.63
C ARG A 458 -14.84 -10.47 -5.33
N MET A 459 -15.65 -9.49 -4.95
CA MET A 459 -17.11 -9.63 -4.77
C MET A 459 -17.90 -9.60 -6.10
N GLU A 460 -17.24 -9.63 -7.26
CA GLU A 460 -17.84 -9.49 -8.60
C GLU A 460 -18.62 -8.17 -8.83
N ARG A 461 -18.39 -7.14 -8.00
CA ARG A 461 -19.03 -5.81 -8.10
C ARG A 461 -18.25 -4.90 -9.03
N VAL A 462 -18.17 -5.30 -10.30
CA VAL A 462 -17.18 -4.77 -11.24
C VAL A 462 -17.34 -3.28 -11.57
N GLU A 463 -18.57 -2.81 -11.76
CA GLU A 463 -18.81 -1.40 -12.09
C GLU A 463 -18.46 -0.44 -10.94
N GLU A 464 -18.59 -0.90 -9.69
CA GLU A 464 -18.14 -0.12 -8.53
C GLU A 464 -16.62 -0.05 -8.46
N ALA A 465 -15.92 -1.17 -8.69
CA ALA A 465 -14.47 -1.20 -8.77
C ALA A 465 -13.93 -0.30 -9.90
N ARG A 466 -14.58 -0.31 -11.07
CA ARG A 466 -14.24 0.55 -12.22
C ARG A 466 -14.33 2.03 -11.87
N ARG A 467 -15.42 2.46 -11.23
CA ARG A 467 -15.58 3.87 -10.82
C ARG A 467 -14.49 4.31 -9.86
N ILE A 468 -14.10 3.45 -8.92
CA ILE A 468 -12.98 3.74 -8.01
C ILE A 468 -11.68 3.91 -8.80
N ALA A 469 -11.34 2.97 -9.68
CA ALA A 469 -10.12 3.01 -10.47
C ALA A 469 -10.04 4.29 -11.36
N GLN A 470 -11.17 4.72 -11.94
CA GLN A 470 -11.25 5.95 -12.72
C GLN A 470 -11.01 7.20 -11.87
N ARG A 471 -11.58 7.27 -10.66
CA ARG A 471 -11.34 8.39 -9.73
C ARG A 471 -9.89 8.44 -9.28
N VAL A 472 -9.30 7.28 -8.98
CA VAL A 472 -7.87 7.20 -8.60
C VAL A 472 -6.98 7.65 -9.77
N ALA A 473 -7.26 7.21 -11.00
CA ALA A 473 -6.52 7.65 -12.18
C ALA A 473 -6.57 9.17 -12.39
N ALA A 474 -7.73 9.79 -12.13
CA ALA A 474 -7.89 11.24 -12.23
C ALA A 474 -7.19 12.02 -11.11
N ALA A 475 -6.98 11.40 -9.95
CA ALA A 475 -6.34 12.01 -8.78
C ALA A 475 -4.84 11.66 -8.63
N ALA A 476 -4.31 10.80 -9.51
CA ALA A 476 -2.96 10.26 -9.45
C ALA A 476 -1.89 11.37 -9.50
N LYS A 477 -1.00 11.37 -8.50
CA LYS A 477 0.03 12.41 -8.33
C LYS A 477 1.32 12.01 -9.00
N SER A 478 1.74 10.78 -8.75
CA SER A 478 2.99 10.24 -9.26
C SER A 478 2.78 9.33 -10.48
N GLU A 479 3.88 8.95 -11.13
CA GLU A 479 3.83 7.95 -12.20
C GLU A 479 3.43 6.57 -11.65
N GLU A 480 3.84 6.26 -10.42
CA GLU A 480 3.44 5.04 -9.71
C GLU A 480 1.92 5.01 -9.47
N ASP A 481 1.31 6.12 -9.02
CA ASP A 481 -0.14 6.21 -8.85
C ASP A 481 -0.88 5.97 -10.18
N ARG A 482 -0.40 6.58 -11.28
CA ARG A 482 -0.98 6.42 -12.61
C ARG A 482 -0.84 4.98 -13.11
N ALA A 483 0.33 4.38 -12.93
CA ALA A 483 0.59 3.00 -13.28
C ALA A 483 -0.31 2.05 -12.49
N ALA A 484 -0.44 2.24 -11.17
CA ALA A 484 -1.30 1.42 -10.32
C ALA A 484 -2.78 1.51 -10.73
N ALA A 485 -3.27 2.71 -11.04
CA ALA A 485 -4.64 2.89 -11.52
C ALA A 485 -4.88 2.24 -12.89
N ALA A 486 -3.94 2.39 -13.83
CA ALA A 486 -3.99 1.79 -15.15
C ALA A 486 -3.93 0.26 -15.09
N GLU A 487 -3.04 -0.28 -14.26
CA GLU A 487 -2.94 -1.73 -14.01
C GLU A 487 -4.25 -2.26 -13.44
N PHE A 488 -4.84 -1.57 -12.47
CA PHE A 488 -6.09 -2.00 -11.87
C PHE A 488 -7.28 -1.95 -12.85
N LEU A 489 -7.35 -0.92 -13.72
CA LEU A 489 -8.33 -0.86 -14.82
C LEU A 489 -8.18 -2.05 -15.79
N GLU A 490 -6.94 -2.45 -16.08
CA GLU A 490 -6.65 -3.60 -16.93
C GLU A 490 -7.03 -4.93 -16.25
N GLN A 491 -6.77 -5.07 -14.95
CA GLN A 491 -7.24 -6.21 -14.15
C GLN A 491 -8.77 -6.33 -14.19
N ILE A 492 -9.48 -5.20 -14.03
CA ILE A 492 -10.94 -5.14 -14.14
C ILE A 492 -11.40 -5.62 -15.52
N ARG A 493 -10.77 -5.16 -16.61
CA ARG A 493 -11.11 -5.57 -17.98
C ARG A 493 -10.97 -7.08 -18.16
N LYS A 494 -9.83 -7.65 -17.77
CA LYS A 494 -9.58 -9.10 -17.83
C LYS A 494 -10.60 -9.89 -17.02
N PHE A 495 -10.95 -9.41 -15.84
CA PHE A 495 -11.95 -10.06 -14.99
C PHE A 495 -13.36 -10.04 -15.62
N GLN A 496 -13.76 -8.94 -16.27
CA GLN A 496 -15.02 -8.90 -17.01
C GLN A 496 -15.06 -9.88 -18.18
N GLU A 497 -13.96 -10.00 -18.92
CA GLU A 497 -13.85 -10.96 -20.01
C GLU A 497 -13.96 -12.39 -19.50
N PHE A 498 -13.32 -12.69 -18.36
CA PHE A 498 -13.45 -13.96 -17.67
C PHE A 498 -14.91 -14.26 -17.27
N LEU A 499 -15.61 -13.30 -16.65
CA LEU A 499 -17.00 -13.47 -16.26
C LEU A 499 -17.92 -13.69 -17.47
N ALA A 500 -17.73 -12.93 -18.56
CA ALA A 500 -18.50 -13.08 -19.79
C ALA A 500 -18.27 -14.46 -20.43
N GLN A 501 -17.03 -14.95 -20.41
CA GLN A 501 -16.69 -16.27 -20.92
C GLN A 501 -17.28 -17.40 -20.05
N LYS A 502 -17.25 -17.24 -18.72
CA LYS A 502 -17.89 -18.14 -17.75
C LYS A 502 -19.39 -18.23 -17.99
N GLU A 503 -20.08 -17.09 -18.10
CA GLU A 503 -21.52 -17.06 -18.37
C GLU A 503 -21.88 -17.73 -19.71
N LYS A 504 -21.07 -17.49 -20.74
CA LYS A 504 -21.25 -18.14 -22.05
C LYS A 504 -21.11 -19.66 -21.95
N TYR A 505 -20.11 -20.13 -21.21
CA TYR A 505 -19.88 -21.56 -21.00
C TYR A 505 -21.03 -22.20 -20.20
N GLU A 506 -21.48 -21.56 -19.12
CA GLU A 506 -22.61 -22.03 -18.30
C GLU A 506 -23.91 -22.13 -19.12
N LYS A 507 -24.18 -21.14 -20.00
CA LYS A 507 -25.31 -21.18 -20.93
C LYS A 507 -25.21 -22.33 -21.93
N GLN A 508 -24.01 -22.62 -22.45
CA GLN A 508 -23.78 -23.74 -23.35
C GLN A 508 -24.05 -25.08 -22.65
N VAL A 509 -23.49 -25.28 -21.46
CA VAL A 509 -23.70 -26.48 -20.65
C VAL A 509 -25.19 -26.66 -20.32
N ALA A 510 -25.88 -25.60 -19.92
CA ALA A 510 -27.32 -25.64 -19.64
C ALA A 510 -28.16 -26.00 -20.87
N ALA A 511 -27.80 -25.46 -22.05
CA ALA A 511 -28.49 -25.77 -23.31
C ALA A 511 -28.27 -27.22 -23.76
N GLU A 512 -27.05 -27.73 -23.63
CA GLU A 512 -26.71 -29.14 -23.91
C GLU A 512 -27.46 -30.08 -22.97
N GLN A 513 -27.50 -29.77 -21.67
CA GLN A 513 -28.24 -30.56 -20.67
C GLN A 513 -29.73 -30.58 -20.99
N LYS A 514 -30.32 -29.43 -21.32
CA LYS A 514 -31.74 -29.34 -21.71
C LYS A 514 -32.04 -30.17 -22.97
N SER A 515 -31.18 -30.11 -23.98
CA SER A 515 -31.29 -30.92 -25.20
C SER A 515 -31.21 -32.43 -24.91
N LEU A 516 -30.33 -32.85 -24.00
CA LEU A 516 -30.23 -34.24 -23.55
C LEU A 516 -31.50 -34.70 -22.81
N ASP A 517 -32.04 -33.86 -21.93
CA ASP A 517 -33.26 -34.17 -21.18
C ASP A 517 -34.50 -34.25 -22.10
N GLU A 518 -34.63 -33.36 -23.08
CA GLU A 518 -35.67 -33.42 -24.12
C GLU A 518 -35.58 -34.70 -24.96
N ARG A 519 -34.36 -35.11 -25.38
CA ARG A 519 -34.14 -36.38 -26.08
C ARG A 519 -34.47 -37.59 -25.20
N ARG A 520 -34.25 -37.51 -23.89
CA ARG A 520 -34.56 -38.58 -22.94
C ARG A 520 -36.07 -38.74 -22.73
N LEU A 521 -36.80 -37.63 -22.66
CA LEU A 521 -38.26 -37.61 -22.59
C LEU A 521 -38.91 -38.13 -23.87
N GLN A 522 -38.32 -37.89 -25.05
CA GLN A 522 -38.80 -38.45 -26.32
C GLN A 522 -38.56 -39.98 -26.47
N ARG A 523 -37.65 -40.57 -25.67
CA ARG A 523 -37.33 -42.02 -25.71
C ARG A 523 -38.22 -42.88 -24.79
N THR A 524 -39.31 -42.37 -24.23
CA THR A 524 -40.27 -43.19 -23.46
C THR A 524 -41.23 -43.95 -24.39
N ALA A 525 -40.75 -45.05 -24.97
CA ALA A 525 -41.58 -46.19 -25.36
C ALA A 525 -41.06 -47.42 -24.60
N PRO A 526 -41.91 -48.22 -23.94
CA PRO A 526 -41.45 -49.30 -23.07
C PRO A 526 -40.81 -50.43 -23.91
N PRO A 527 -39.64 -50.97 -23.54
CA PRO A 527 -39.10 -52.16 -24.18
C PRO A 527 -39.88 -53.40 -23.72
N THR A 528 -40.53 -54.08 -24.65
CA THR A 528 -41.04 -55.43 -24.47
C THR A 528 -39.89 -56.43 -24.60
N ASN A 529 -39.32 -56.91 -23.50
CA ASN A 529 -38.68 -58.24 -23.42
C ASN A 529 -38.42 -58.66 -21.95
N PRO A 530 -38.45 -59.97 -21.63
CA PRO A 530 -38.48 -60.48 -20.25
C PRO A 530 -37.08 -60.56 -19.59
N PRO A 531 -37.01 -60.68 -18.24
CA PRO A 531 -35.80 -60.49 -17.48
C PRO A 531 -34.95 -61.77 -17.35
N LEU A 532 -33.62 -61.59 -17.30
CA LEU A 532 -32.64 -62.59 -16.86
C LEU A 532 -31.58 -61.94 -15.94
N PRO A 533 -30.87 -62.71 -15.12
CA PRO A 533 -30.85 -62.51 -13.67
C PRO A 533 -29.71 -61.61 -13.18
N THR A 534 -29.98 -60.90 -12.08
CA THR A 534 -29.04 -60.11 -11.30
C THR A 534 -27.86 -60.92 -10.76
N PRO A 535 -26.61 -60.50 -11.01
CA PRO A 535 -25.50 -60.75 -10.11
C PRO A 535 -25.37 -59.59 -9.11
N SER A 536 -25.29 -59.97 -7.85
CA SER A 536 -25.10 -59.14 -6.66
C SER A 536 -23.83 -58.27 -6.72
N ARG A 537 -24.03 -56.96 -6.57
CA ARG A 537 -23.00 -55.93 -6.37
C ARG A 537 -22.41 -56.04 -4.96
N PRO A 538 -21.08 -56.12 -4.77
CA PRO A 538 -20.47 -55.77 -3.51
C PRO A 538 -20.59 -54.25 -3.29
N LEU A 539 -21.19 -53.85 -2.16
CA LEU A 539 -21.14 -52.48 -1.67
C LEU A 539 -19.68 -52.08 -1.47
N GLY A 540 -19.27 -50.93 -2.01
CA GLY A 540 -17.93 -50.42 -1.76
C GLY A 540 -17.44 -49.29 -2.65
N THR A 541 -18.27 -48.33 -3.02
CA THR A 541 -17.78 -46.99 -3.41
C THR A 541 -18.81 -45.96 -2.94
N GLN A 542 -18.35 -44.97 -2.18
CA GLN A 542 -19.16 -43.85 -1.71
C GLN A 542 -19.87 -43.17 -2.90
N PRO A 543 -21.12 -42.71 -2.74
CA PRO A 543 -21.72 -41.83 -3.73
C PRO A 543 -20.84 -40.58 -3.92
N PRO A 544 -20.70 -40.06 -5.15
CA PRO A 544 -19.89 -38.87 -5.42
C PRO A 544 -20.41 -37.67 -4.61
N SER A 545 -19.47 -36.83 -4.17
CA SER A 545 -19.79 -35.62 -3.40
C SER A 545 -20.40 -34.56 -4.32
N PRO A 546 -21.27 -33.67 -3.82
CA PRO A 546 -21.82 -32.57 -4.62
C PRO A 546 -20.67 -31.66 -5.11
N GLY A 547 -20.43 -31.64 -6.43
CA GLY A 547 -19.36 -30.83 -7.04
C GLY A 547 -18.47 -31.57 -8.05
N ASP A 548 -18.55 -32.90 -8.13
CA ASP A 548 -17.82 -33.68 -9.11
C ASP A 548 -18.42 -33.49 -10.52
N VAL A 549 -17.63 -32.97 -11.47
CA VAL A 549 -18.06 -32.76 -12.87
C VAL A 549 -17.36 -33.79 -13.77
N ASN A 550 -18.15 -34.50 -14.57
CA ASN A 550 -17.61 -35.36 -15.63
C ASN A 550 -17.32 -34.51 -16.86
N VAL A 551 -16.07 -34.52 -17.32
CA VAL A 551 -15.58 -33.79 -18.49
C VAL A 551 -15.06 -34.79 -19.52
N SER A 552 -15.19 -34.48 -20.80
CA SER A 552 -14.63 -35.31 -21.87
C SER A 552 -13.62 -34.54 -22.70
N VAL A 553 -12.52 -35.20 -23.07
CA VAL A 553 -11.54 -34.70 -24.03
C VAL A 553 -11.45 -35.65 -25.21
N GLU A 554 -11.49 -35.11 -26.43
CA GLU A 554 -11.31 -35.90 -27.65
C GLU A 554 -10.00 -35.55 -28.34
N GLY A 555 -9.22 -36.58 -28.69
CA GLY A 555 -7.88 -36.39 -29.21
C GLY A 555 -7.15 -37.71 -29.48
N THR A 556 -5.85 -37.62 -29.73
CA THR A 556 -5.00 -38.79 -29.95
C THR A 556 -4.25 -39.12 -28.67
N ILE A 557 -4.34 -40.39 -28.24
CA ILE A 557 -3.64 -40.88 -27.05
C ILE A 557 -2.15 -41.00 -27.40
N LEU A 558 -1.30 -40.17 -26.80
CA LEU A 558 0.14 -40.16 -27.08
C LEU A 558 0.92 -41.17 -26.26
N ALA A 559 0.48 -41.41 -25.02
CA ALA A 559 1.18 -42.30 -24.11
C ALA A 559 0.23 -42.89 -23.08
N THR A 560 0.52 -44.12 -22.67
CA THR A 560 -0.15 -44.79 -21.56
C THR A 560 0.86 -45.53 -20.69
N ALA A 561 0.68 -45.52 -19.37
CA ALA A 561 1.51 -46.26 -18.43
C ALA A 561 0.66 -46.93 -17.34
N CYS A 562 1.10 -48.10 -16.86
CA CYS A 562 0.42 -48.88 -15.81
C CYS A 562 1.34 -49.06 -14.58
N PRO A 563 1.65 -47.99 -13.83
CA PRO A 563 2.66 -48.04 -12.77
C PRO A 563 2.29 -48.95 -11.59
N GLY A 564 1.00 -49.16 -11.30
CA GLY A 564 0.48 -49.97 -10.19
C GLY A 564 -0.14 -51.30 -10.61
N GLY A 565 0.24 -51.86 -11.77
CA GLY A 565 -0.31 -53.11 -12.32
C GLY A 565 -1.69 -52.93 -12.97
N ASN A 566 -2.68 -52.49 -12.19
CA ASN A 566 -4.04 -52.20 -12.69
C ASN A 566 -4.33 -50.70 -12.84
N SER A 567 -3.40 -49.80 -12.49
CA SER A 567 -3.60 -48.36 -12.70
C SER A 567 -3.38 -47.98 -14.17
N LEU A 568 -3.94 -46.86 -14.61
CA LEU A 568 -3.74 -46.30 -15.95
C LEU A 568 -3.46 -44.81 -15.87
N ASP A 569 -2.26 -44.42 -16.26
CA ASP A 569 -1.92 -43.05 -16.64
C ASP A 569 -2.08 -42.91 -18.15
N LEU A 570 -2.78 -41.87 -18.58
CA LEU A 570 -3.07 -41.62 -19.99
C LEU A 570 -2.76 -40.17 -20.33
N THR A 571 -2.01 -39.96 -21.41
CA THR A 571 -1.77 -38.63 -21.99
C THR A 571 -2.46 -38.52 -23.33
N ILE A 572 -3.34 -37.53 -23.49
CA ILE A 572 -4.09 -37.26 -24.72
C ILE A 572 -3.86 -35.83 -25.19
N VAL A 573 -3.66 -35.66 -26.49
CA VAL A 573 -3.56 -34.33 -27.12
C VAL A 573 -4.84 -34.02 -27.87
N ALA A 574 -5.51 -32.96 -27.45
CA ALA A 574 -6.73 -32.49 -28.09
C ALA A 574 -6.41 -31.92 -29.49
N GLY A 575 -7.07 -32.44 -30.53
CA GLY A 575 -7.16 -31.77 -31.84
C GLY A 575 -6.09 -32.05 -32.93
N GLY A 576 -5.45 -33.23 -33.02
CA GLY A 576 -4.42 -33.50 -34.07
C GLY A 576 -4.68 -34.69 -35.01
N LEU A 577 -4.69 -34.45 -36.33
CA LEU A 577 -4.51 -35.42 -37.42
C LEU A 577 -3.06 -35.28 -37.94
N SER A 578 -2.15 -36.22 -37.65
CA SER A 578 -1.10 -36.70 -38.59
C SER A 578 -0.09 -37.66 -37.91
N PRO A 579 0.32 -38.76 -38.55
CA PRO A 579 1.31 -39.70 -38.02
C PRO A 579 2.74 -39.37 -38.51
N ARG A 580 3.33 -38.23 -38.12
CA ARG A 580 4.80 -37.95 -38.20
C ARG A 580 5.20 -36.88 -37.17
N PRO A 581 6.45 -36.90 -36.65
CA PRO A 581 6.84 -36.04 -35.53
C PRO A 581 7.28 -34.65 -36.02
N VAL A 582 6.36 -33.68 -36.00
CA VAL A 582 6.68 -32.24 -36.00
C VAL A 582 5.65 -31.50 -35.11
N GLU A 583 6.20 -30.80 -34.11
CA GLU A 583 5.66 -29.71 -33.26
C GLU A 583 4.18 -29.72 -32.81
N GLN A 584 4.03 -29.96 -31.51
CA GLN A 584 2.79 -29.97 -30.73
C GLN A 584 2.07 -28.61 -30.74
N SER A 585 0.96 -28.52 -31.46
CA SER A 585 0.04 -27.37 -31.45
C SER A 585 -1.35 -27.72 -30.89
N GLY A 586 -1.42 -28.66 -29.94
CA GLY A 586 -2.65 -29.05 -29.25
C GLY A 586 -2.45 -29.14 -27.72
N ALA A 587 -3.50 -28.80 -26.95
CA ALA A 587 -3.47 -28.90 -25.49
C ALA A 587 -3.32 -30.37 -25.05
N THR A 588 -2.36 -30.63 -24.16
CA THR A 588 -2.05 -31.97 -23.65
C THR A 588 -2.69 -32.17 -22.28
N PHE A 589 -3.45 -33.26 -22.13
CA PHE A 589 -4.12 -33.63 -20.89
C PHE A 589 -3.51 -34.91 -20.33
N LYS A 590 -3.16 -34.89 -19.05
CA LYS A 590 -2.72 -36.08 -18.30
C LYS A 590 -3.85 -36.51 -17.37
N LEU A 591 -4.27 -37.76 -17.51
CA LEU A 591 -5.39 -38.34 -16.80
C LEU A 591 -4.94 -39.62 -16.09
N HIS A 592 -5.59 -39.95 -14.97
CA HIS A 592 -5.22 -41.07 -14.14
C HIS A 592 -6.45 -41.91 -13.76
N SER A 593 -6.27 -43.22 -13.67
CA SER A 593 -7.21 -44.09 -12.98
C SER A 593 -6.44 -45.06 -12.11
N ALA A 594 -6.84 -45.19 -10.85
CA ALA A 594 -6.22 -46.12 -9.91
C ALA A 594 -6.48 -47.58 -10.31
N ASN A 595 -7.55 -47.86 -11.07
CA ASN A 595 -7.88 -49.19 -11.55
C ASN A 595 -8.63 -49.15 -12.89
N TYR A 596 -7.93 -49.46 -13.98
CA TYR A 596 -8.52 -49.45 -15.33
C TYR A 596 -9.57 -50.53 -15.57
N LEU A 597 -9.71 -51.53 -14.69
CA LEU A 597 -10.80 -52.51 -14.79
C LEU A 597 -12.17 -51.88 -14.54
N ASN A 598 -12.20 -50.69 -13.93
CA ASN A 598 -13.42 -49.92 -13.71
C ASN A 598 -13.73 -48.93 -14.85
N ILE A 599 -12.87 -48.88 -15.88
CA ILE A 599 -13.06 -48.00 -17.04
C ILE A 599 -13.86 -48.76 -18.10
N GLU A 600 -14.90 -48.12 -18.63
CA GLU A 600 -15.60 -48.65 -19.80
C GLU A 600 -14.82 -48.33 -21.09
N PHE A 601 -14.43 -49.35 -21.84
CA PHE A 601 -13.79 -49.22 -23.15
C PHE A 601 -14.76 -49.65 -24.26
N TYR A 602 -15.03 -48.76 -25.22
CA TYR A 602 -15.96 -49.04 -26.31
C TYR A 602 -15.64 -48.21 -27.57
N GLY A 603 -16.30 -48.51 -28.68
CA GLY A 603 -16.20 -47.75 -29.92
C GLY A 603 -17.05 -48.38 -31.01
N ALA A 604 -17.76 -47.58 -31.81
CA ALA A 604 -18.75 -48.08 -32.78
C ALA A 604 -18.15 -49.05 -33.82
N GLU A 605 -16.89 -48.86 -34.21
CA GLU A 605 -16.18 -49.69 -35.20
C GLU A 605 -14.85 -50.27 -34.67
N TRP A 606 -14.67 -50.26 -33.35
CA TRP A 606 -13.46 -50.74 -32.69
C TRP A 606 -13.79 -51.97 -31.83
N GLN A 607 -13.14 -53.08 -32.14
CA GLN A 607 -13.17 -54.27 -31.30
C GLN A 607 -11.81 -54.41 -30.60
N PRO A 608 -11.75 -54.43 -29.27
CA PRO A 608 -10.51 -54.66 -28.56
C PRO A 608 -9.95 -56.06 -28.90
N PRO A 609 -8.63 -56.23 -29.01
CA PRO A 609 -8.02 -57.55 -29.18
C PRO A 609 -8.35 -58.47 -28.00
N LYS A 610 -8.33 -59.80 -28.22
CA LYS A 610 -8.70 -60.80 -27.21
C LYS A 610 -7.96 -60.66 -25.86
N ASP A 611 -6.70 -60.21 -25.89
CA ASP A 611 -5.87 -59.96 -24.70
C ASP A 611 -5.65 -58.45 -24.48
N PHE A 612 -6.72 -57.67 -24.44
CA PHE A 612 -6.64 -56.22 -24.37
C PHE A 612 -5.95 -55.71 -23.08
N GLN A 613 -4.79 -55.06 -23.26
CA GLN A 613 -4.09 -54.31 -22.21
C GLN A 613 -4.13 -52.80 -22.55
N PRO A 614 -4.83 -51.96 -21.76
CA PRO A 614 -4.96 -50.53 -22.03
C PRO A 614 -3.61 -49.84 -22.26
N CYS A 615 -2.61 -50.17 -21.45
CA CYS A 615 -1.29 -49.55 -21.50
C CYS A 615 -0.43 -49.90 -22.72
N LYS A 616 -0.85 -50.88 -23.52
CA LYS A 616 -0.16 -51.26 -24.76
C LYS A 616 -0.98 -50.93 -26.00
N HIS A 617 -2.30 -51.04 -25.90
CA HIS A 617 -3.17 -51.04 -27.07
C HIS A 617 -3.88 -49.72 -27.34
N LEU A 618 -3.79 -48.73 -26.44
CA LEU A 618 -4.44 -47.43 -26.63
C LEU A 618 -3.56 -46.37 -27.29
N VAL A 619 -2.24 -46.51 -27.21
CA VAL A 619 -1.31 -45.51 -27.76
C VAL A 619 -1.50 -45.38 -29.29
N GLY A 620 -1.63 -44.14 -29.75
CA GLY A 620 -1.86 -43.78 -31.14
C GLY A 620 -3.33 -43.80 -31.58
N LEU A 621 -4.24 -44.32 -30.74
CA LEU A 621 -5.67 -44.30 -31.07
C LEU A 621 -6.27 -42.91 -30.84
N ARG A 622 -7.20 -42.53 -31.71
CA ARG A 622 -8.07 -41.40 -31.47
C ARG A 622 -9.18 -41.86 -30.53
N ALA A 623 -9.44 -41.10 -29.47
CA ALA A 623 -10.44 -41.46 -28.48
C ALA A 623 -11.09 -40.22 -27.88
N ARG A 624 -12.31 -40.41 -27.39
CA ARG A 624 -12.94 -39.51 -26.44
C ARG A 624 -12.81 -40.13 -25.05
N VAL A 625 -12.08 -39.45 -24.17
CA VAL A 625 -11.85 -39.88 -22.79
C VAL A 625 -12.72 -39.04 -21.87
N THR A 626 -13.61 -39.69 -21.13
CA THR A 626 -14.43 -39.05 -20.10
C THR A 626 -13.80 -39.29 -18.75
N TYR A 627 -13.60 -38.23 -17.97
CA TYR A 627 -12.98 -38.27 -16.66
C TYR A 627 -13.71 -37.35 -15.68
N ARG A 628 -13.58 -37.64 -14.39
CA ARG A 628 -14.16 -36.82 -13.32
C ARG A 628 -13.12 -35.85 -12.79
N VAL A 629 -13.48 -34.57 -12.73
CA VAL A 629 -12.67 -33.54 -12.08
C VAL A 629 -13.10 -33.46 -10.62
N THR A 630 -12.17 -33.74 -9.71
CA THR A 630 -12.40 -33.65 -8.26
C THR A 630 -11.69 -32.41 -7.74
N LEU A 631 -12.44 -31.43 -7.22
CA LEU A 631 -11.92 -30.10 -6.83
C LEU A 631 -10.98 -30.11 -5.61
N SER A 632 -10.79 -31.26 -4.94
CA SER A 632 -10.08 -31.35 -3.66
C SER A 632 -8.64 -31.88 -3.75
N GLN A 633 -8.11 -32.27 -4.91
CA GLN A 633 -6.71 -32.71 -5.03
C GLN A 633 -6.04 -32.29 -6.36
N PRO A 634 -4.75 -31.93 -6.37
CA PRO A 634 -4.10 -31.33 -7.54
C PRO A 634 -3.83 -32.30 -8.70
N VAL A 635 -3.94 -33.62 -8.49
CA VAL A 635 -3.62 -34.64 -9.50
C VAL A 635 -4.53 -35.87 -9.36
N ALA A 636 -5.84 -35.75 -9.66
CA ALA A 636 -6.72 -36.92 -9.80
C ALA A 636 -7.93 -36.60 -10.69
N ASN A 637 -7.69 -36.50 -12.00
CA ASN A 637 -8.77 -36.61 -12.98
C ASN A 637 -9.05 -38.11 -13.20
N GLU A 638 -10.08 -38.66 -12.53
CA GLU A 638 -10.40 -40.10 -12.58
C GLU A 638 -11.00 -40.46 -13.94
N ILE A 639 -10.32 -41.30 -14.72
CA ILE A 639 -10.86 -41.76 -16.01
C ILE A 639 -12.07 -42.68 -15.76
N LEU A 640 -13.20 -42.36 -16.38
CA LEU A 640 -14.45 -43.11 -16.28
C LEU A 640 -14.69 -43.98 -17.52
N SER A 641 -14.47 -43.44 -18.72
CA SER A 641 -14.66 -44.18 -19.96
C SER A 641 -13.75 -43.71 -21.09
N ILE A 642 -13.44 -44.62 -22.01
CA ILE A 642 -12.64 -44.37 -23.20
C ILE A 642 -13.40 -44.90 -24.42
N GLU A 643 -13.90 -43.98 -25.23
CA GLU A 643 -14.53 -44.28 -26.51
C GLU A 643 -13.50 -44.14 -27.64
N VAL A 644 -13.04 -45.26 -28.20
CA VAL A 644 -12.14 -45.27 -29.35
C VAL A 644 -12.89 -44.87 -30.62
N LYS A 645 -12.40 -43.83 -31.29
CA LYS A 645 -12.90 -43.31 -32.57
C LYS A 645 -11.95 -43.81 -33.66
N LYS A 646 -12.45 -44.57 -34.63
CA LYS A 646 -11.69 -44.96 -35.81
C LYS A 646 -11.71 -43.87 -36.87
#